data_AF-A0A521R0Y7-F1
#
_entry.id   AF-A0A521R0Y7-F1
#
_cell.length_a   1.000
_cell.length_b   1.000
_cell.length_c   1.000
_cell.angle_alpha   90.00
_cell.angle_beta   90.00
_cell.angle_gamma   90.00
#
_symmetry.space_group_name_H-M   'P 1'
#
loop_
_entity.id
_entity.type
_entity.pdbx_description
1 polymer ?
#
loop_
_entity_poly.entity_id
_entity_poly.type
_entity_poly.pdbx_seq_one_letter_code
_entity_poly.pdbx_strand_id
1 'polypeptide(L)'
;MRVLITRPEREATTLAAALGERGHAPVIAPLFHLQILRPPAGFSAALSAAQAVLLTSANGARALAEASDQRGRPILAVGDTTASTAEGLGFSAVASASGDGLALADLVREKLDPKSGPLVHVSGADIALDFAEALKPDGFEVRRFALYDARKETALPDSARAAIEGRALDAATFFSPRAADLFVRLVQEAGVSSALTGVTAIAISPTAAAPLKTLPFKTVVAATRPTRQAVLDEIDRLAATGVEGPSTMSDTPSSPDRASADPEPPIASTAPPPVQTRRGIGVVGAFFTGIVSSCLVLAGALVSLPYWPAEIRNLWRGEAAVPAPTPALDLQAVRQDAAAAATATVTAARAEMMVKLDDLEKRLRALSTTVAERPAAAPSPPSAPDPAIAELRRKVEALESRPASAPAPDPAPPAASVAAPNPDQEREISTLKLEIATLRNALQSLDQAVSGQRDQAKVLADAVDKARSEASARGAGEQKALAAANASAVIGIAARLNAALDSGLPFAADLKLLAPLAQSDAKLGEVVTALQPYAQSGVSSRAALAAAFPAMAKAALADDVADDSFGERLMGKVRNLVSLRRVGADVQGDSVEAKLARAEAAVEAGDLGKAAELVKSMPPQTARATTGWLSRAEDHLAAKRAIDQLAAQAVALLGATR
;
A
#
# COMPACT_ATOMS: atom_id res chain seq x y z
N MET A 1 -18.80 -9.03 -11.04
CA MET A 1 -19.28 -8.46 -9.76
C MET A 1 -18.13 -7.75 -9.05
N ARG A 2 -18.41 -6.63 -8.38
CA ARG A 2 -17.51 -5.93 -7.45
C ARG A 2 -17.80 -6.40 -6.02
N VAL A 3 -16.79 -6.94 -5.35
CA VAL A 3 -16.95 -7.66 -4.07
C VAL A 3 -16.10 -7.03 -2.97
N LEU A 4 -16.75 -6.56 -1.90
CA LEU A 4 -16.08 -6.02 -0.72
C LEU A 4 -15.51 -7.14 0.18
N ILE A 5 -14.26 -7.00 0.60
CA ILE A 5 -13.55 -7.94 1.46
C ILE A 5 -13.15 -7.26 2.77
N THR A 6 -13.72 -7.73 3.88
CA THR A 6 -13.55 -7.13 5.23
C THR A 6 -12.48 -7.80 6.09
N ARG A 7 -11.79 -8.81 5.55
CA ARG A 7 -10.77 -9.60 6.27
C ARG A 7 -9.48 -8.80 6.48
N PRO A 8 -8.63 -9.20 7.47
CA PRO A 8 -7.27 -8.67 7.60
C PRO A 8 -6.48 -8.73 6.28
N GLU A 9 -5.66 -7.70 6.02
CA GLU A 9 -4.99 -7.41 4.75
C GLU A 9 -4.41 -8.66 4.04
N ARG A 10 -3.64 -9.47 4.77
CA ARG A 10 -2.98 -10.66 4.19
C ARG A 10 -3.98 -11.69 3.70
N GLU A 11 -5.05 -11.91 4.46
CA GLU A 11 -6.09 -12.85 4.12
C GLU A 11 -7.04 -12.30 3.05
N ALA A 12 -7.25 -10.97 3.06
CA ALA A 12 -8.00 -10.26 2.03
C ALA A 12 -7.29 -10.35 0.69
N THR A 13 -5.96 -10.24 0.66
CA THR A 13 -5.15 -10.34 -0.57
C THR A 13 -5.28 -11.71 -1.23
N THR A 14 -5.17 -12.80 -0.46
CA THR A 14 -5.37 -14.16 -1.00
C THR A 14 -6.79 -14.37 -1.53
N LEU A 15 -7.80 -13.82 -0.85
CA LEU A 15 -9.18 -13.89 -1.33
C LEU A 15 -9.42 -13.03 -2.57
N ALA A 16 -8.81 -11.85 -2.63
CA ALA A 16 -8.87 -10.94 -3.77
C ALA A 16 -8.28 -11.58 -5.03
N ALA A 17 -7.14 -12.28 -4.91
CA ALA A 17 -6.56 -13.03 -6.01
C ALA A 17 -7.52 -14.12 -6.52
N ALA A 18 -8.07 -14.94 -5.60
CA ALA A 18 -9.02 -16.00 -5.96
C ALA A 18 -10.32 -15.48 -6.58
N LEU A 19 -10.75 -14.25 -6.23
CA LEU A 19 -11.88 -13.56 -6.84
C LEU A 19 -11.54 -12.99 -8.22
N GLY A 20 -10.33 -12.44 -8.38
CA GLY A 20 -9.82 -11.95 -9.67
C GLY A 20 -9.71 -13.06 -10.72
N GLU A 21 -9.20 -14.23 -10.33
CA GLU A 21 -9.16 -15.43 -11.18
C GLU A 21 -10.54 -15.89 -11.66
N ARG A 22 -11.60 -15.56 -10.91
CA ARG A 22 -13.00 -15.85 -11.24
C ARG A 22 -13.69 -14.72 -12.01
N GLY A 23 -12.97 -13.65 -12.37
CA GLY A 23 -13.52 -12.51 -13.10
C GLY A 23 -14.31 -11.51 -12.23
N HIS A 24 -14.16 -11.57 -10.91
CA HIS A 24 -14.72 -10.57 -10.00
C HIS A 24 -13.70 -9.46 -9.69
N ALA A 25 -14.19 -8.27 -9.38
CA ALA A 25 -13.38 -7.11 -9.03
C ALA A 25 -13.38 -6.92 -7.50
N PRO A 26 -12.32 -7.32 -6.78
CA PRO A 26 -12.27 -7.22 -5.33
C PRO A 26 -12.06 -5.77 -4.87
N VAL A 27 -12.71 -5.39 -3.76
CA VAL A 27 -12.47 -4.15 -3.02
C VAL A 27 -11.99 -4.55 -1.63
N ILE A 28 -10.71 -4.33 -1.34
CA ILE A 28 -10.10 -4.67 -0.05
C ILE A 28 -10.37 -3.54 0.94
N ALA A 29 -10.99 -3.87 2.07
CA ALA A 29 -11.30 -2.94 3.16
C ALA A 29 -11.22 -3.65 4.52
N PRO A 30 -10.01 -3.95 5.02
CA PRO A 30 -9.83 -4.64 6.28
C PRO A 30 -10.46 -3.85 7.42
N LEU A 31 -11.23 -4.52 8.27
CA LEU A 31 -11.82 -3.89 9.47
C LEU A 31 -10.97 -4.11 10.72
N PHE A 32 -9.95 -4.94 10.61
CA PHE A 32 -8.96 -5.17 11.65
C PHE A 32 -7.58 -5.09 11.03
N HIS A 33 -6.68 -4.36 11.68
CA HIS A 33 -5.27 -4.36 11.35
C HIS A 33 -4.46 -4.95 12.50
N LEU A 34 -3.36 -5.59 12.14
CA LEU A 34 -2.36 -6.05 13.09
C LEU A 34 -1.52 -4.84 13.48
N GLN A 35 -1.57 -4.43 14.75
CA GLN A 35 -0.67 -3.44 15.30
C GLN A 35 0.45 -4.14 16.06
N ILE A 36 1.69 -3.91 15.66
CA ILE A 36 2.84 -4.35 16.45
C ILE A 36 3.01 -3.36 17.61
N LEU A 37 3.05 -3.89 18.82
CA LEU A 37 3.16 -3.12 20.05
C LEU A 37 4.64 -2.92 20.39
N ARG A 38 4.96 -1.78 21.01
CA ARG A 38 6.31 -1.58 21.54
C ARG A 38 6.58 -2.59 22.66
N PRO A 39 7.77 -3.22 22.68
CA PRO A 39 8.13 -4.12 23.77
C PRO A 39 8.11 -3.37 25.11
N PRO A 40 7.47 -3.93 26.15
CA PRO A 40 7.44 -3.29 27.46
C PRO A 40 8.81 -3.36 28.15
N ALA A 41 8.98 -2.55 29.20
CA ALA A 41 10.21 -2.52 29.98
C ALA A 41 10.59 -3.92 30.49
N GLY A 42 11.88 -4.26 30.42
CA GLY A 42 12.39 -5.56 30.85
C GLY A 42 12.19 -6.71 29.85
N PHE A 43 11.55 -6.48 28.69
CA PHE A 43 11.43 -7.50 27.64
C PHE A 43 12.79 -8.00 27.15
N SER A 44 13.71 -7.08 26.80
CA SER A 44 15.05 -7.45 26.32
C SER A 44 15.86 -8.25 27.36
N ALA A 45 15.76 -7.86 28.64
CA ALA A 45 16.39 -8.59 29.73
C ALA A 45 15.77 -9.98 29.92
N ALA A 46 14.44 -10.09 29.82
CA ALA A 46 13.74 -11.37 29.90
C ALA A 46 14.12 -12.30 28.75
N LEU A 47 14.16 -11.78 27.52
CA LEU A 47 14.57 -12.53 26.32
C LEU A 47 16.02 -13.00 26.44
N SER A 48 16.90 -12.15 26.96
CA SER A 48 18.30 -12.48 27.20
C SER A 48 18.47 -13.51 28.32
N ALA A 49 17.59 -13.58 29.30
CA ALA A 49 17.63 -14.56 30.38
C ALA A 49 16.88 -15.86 30.05
N ALA A 50 16.04 -15.85 29.01
CA ALA A 50 15.17 -16.98 28.70
C ALA A 50 15.95 -18.19 28.19
N GLN A 51 15.50 -19.38 28.58
CA GLN A 51 16.00 -20.62 27.98
C GLN A 51 15.36 -20.87 26.59
N ALA A 52 14.11 -20.46 26.39
CA ALA A 52 13.38 -20.59 25.12
C ALA A 52 12.26 -19.56 24.99
N VAL A 53 11.82 -19.33 23.74
CA VAL A 53 10.70 -18.45 23.40
C VAL A 53 9.54 -19.27 22.83
N LEU A 54 8.35 -19.08 23.38
CA LEU A 54 7.12 -19.74 22.95
C LEU A 54 6.36 -18.83 21.97
N LEU A 55 5.99 -19.38 20.81
CA LEU A 55 5.23 -18.69 19.77
C LEU A 55 3.95 -19.44 19.41
N THR A 56 2.80 -18.80 19.61
CA THR A 56 1.47 -19.35 19.26
C THR A 56 0.92 -18.88 17.93
N SER A 57 1.64 -18.00 17.23
CA SER A 57 1.21 -17.45 15.95
C SER A 57 2.39 -16.96 15.14
N ALA A 58 2.29 -17.07 13.82
CA ALA A 58 3.22 -16.44 12.88
C ALA A 58 3.33 -14.92 13.10
N ASN A 59 2.28 -14.26 13.63
CA ASN A 59 2.35 -12.84 13.98
C ASN A 59 3.23 -12.60 15.21
N GLY A 60 3.28 -13.56 16.15
CA GLY A 60 4.22 -13.52 17.27
C GLY A 60 5.67 -13.60 16.82
N ALA A 61 5.97 -14.43 15.80
CA ALA A 61 7.31 -14.50 15.19
C ALA A 61 7.73 -13.15 14.59
N ARG A 62 6.84 -12.50 13.84
CA ARG A 62 7.08 -11.16 13.25
C ARG A 62 7.28 -10.09 14.32
N ALA A 63 6.37 -10.05 15.31
CA ALA A 63 6.43 -9.08 16.38
C ALA A 63 7.70 -9.24 17.23
N LEU A 64 8.14 -10.47 17.48
CA LEU A 64 9.42 -10.75 18.14
C LEU A 64 10.61 -10.25 17.29
N ALA A 65 10.60 -10.54 15.99
CA ALA A 65 11.68 -10.13 15.08
C ALA A 65 11.83 -8.61 14.96
N GLU A 66 10.73 -7.87 15.06
CA GLU A 66 10.71 -6.40 15.06
C GLU A 66 11.06 -5.81 16.45
N ALA A 67 10.63 -6.48 17.53
CA ALA A 67 10.89 -6.01 18.89
C ALA A 67 12.34 -6.23 19.36
N SER A 68 13.11 -7.10 18.69
CA SER A 68 14.49 -7.40 19.05
C SER A 68 15.28 -7.97 17.87
N ASP A 69 16.57 -7.66 17.79
CA ASP A 69 17.52 -8.31 16.86
C ASP A 69 18.09 -9.64 17.39
N GLN A 70 17.75 -10.04 18.62
CA GLN A 70 18.25 -11.29 19.20
C GLN A 70 17.63 -12.51 18.47
N ARG A 71 18.50 -13.38 17.94
CA ARG A 71 18.10 -14.64 17.24
C ARG A 71 18.66 -15.92 17.86
N GLY A 72 19.45 -15.81 18.93
CA GLY A 72 20.17 -16.94 19.52
C GLY A 72 19.35 -17.82 20.48
N ARG A 73 18.11 -17.46 20.80
CA ARG A 73 17.25 -18.24 21.71
C ARG A 73 16.41 -19.25 20.93
N PRO A 74 16.29 -20.50 21.39
CA PRO A 74 15.46 -21.49 20.73
C PRO A 74 13.99 -21.09 20.79
N ILE A 75 13.27 -21.33 19.70
CA ILE A 75 11.85 -21.07 19.54
C ILE A 75 11.09 -22.39 19.56
N LEU A 76 10.06 -22.45 20.39
CA LEU A 76 9.05 -23.50 20.37
C LEU A 76 7.77 -22.88 19.80
N ALA A 77 7.37 -23.35 18.62
CA ALA A 77 6.23 -22.85 17.87
C ALA A 77 5.06 -23.84 17.97
N VAL A 78 3.84 -23.31 18.06
CA VAL A 78 2.61 -24.12 18.16
C VAL A 78 2.41 -25.03 16.94
N GLY A 79 2.82 -24.59 15.76
CA GLY A 79 2.65 -25.33 14.52
C GLY A 79 3.57 -24.85 13.40
N ASP A 80 3.60 -25.61 12.31
CA ASP A 80 4.62 -25.50 11.24
C ASP A 80 4.62 -24.15 10.52
N THR A 81 3.45 -23.52 10.36
CA THR A 81 3.36 -22.17 9.77
C THR A 81 4.05 -21.13 10.65
N THR A 82 3.93 -21.26 11.97
CA THR A 82 4.61 -20.37 12.92
C THR A 82 6.11 -20.65 12.93
N ALA A 83 6.50 -21.92 12.91
CA ALA A 83 7.90 -22.34 12.84
C ALA A 83 8.61 -21.82 11.58
N SER A 84 8.07 -22.14 10.40
CA SER A 84 8.60 -21.67 9.11
C SER A 84 8.64 -20.14 8.99
N THR A 85 7.66 -19.43 9.58
CA THR A 85 7.72 -17.97 9.65
C THR A 85 8.90 -17.49 10.49
N ALA A 86 9.16 -18.11 11.65
CA ALA A 86 10.30 -17.75 12.48
C ALA A 86 11.63 -18.06 11.77
N GLU A 87 11.75 -19.22 11.14
CA GLU A 87 12.95 -19.58 10.35
C GLU A 87 13.23 -18.57 9.25
N GLY A 88 12.20 -18.18 8.48
CA GLY A 88 12.30 -17.13 7.46
C GLY A 88 12.68 -15.74 7.97
N LEU A 89 12.55 -15.50 9.28
CA LEU A 89 12.96 -14.25 9.96
C LEU A 89 14.36 -14.35 10.60
N GLY A 90 15.11 -15.43 10.32
CA GLY A 90 16.48 -15.63 10.75
C GLY A 90 16.65 -16.33 12.10
N PHE A 91 15.60 -16.93 12.66
CA PHE A 91 15.73 -17.79 13.84
C PHE A 91 16.20 -19.19 13.42
N SER A 92 17.33 -19.65 13.94
CA SER A 92 17.97 -20.89 13.48
C SER A 92 17.60 -22.14 14.29
N ALA A 93 17.15 -21.97 15.53
CA ALA A 93 16.77 -23.07 16.42
C ALA A 93 15.26 -23.02 16.67
N VAL A 94 14.48 -23.63 15.77
CA VAL A 94 13.00 -23.61 15.83
C VAL A 94 12.47 -25.05 15.87
N ALA A 95 11.52 -25.32 16.77
CA ALA A 95 10.81 -26.60 16.85
C ALA A 95 9.30 -26.37 16.83
N SER A 96 8.59 -27.17 16.05
CA SER A 96 7.13 -27.13 15.93
C SER A 96 6.49 -28.21 16.80
N ALA A 97 5.43 -27.85 17.53
CA ALA A 97 4.57 -28.80 18.24
C ALA A 97 3.53 -29.45 17.31
N SER A 98 3.40 -28.99 16.06
CA SER A 98 2.46 -29.52 15.05
C SER A 98 1.02 -29.66 15.56
N GLY A 99 0.56 -28.75 16.43
CA GLY A 99 -0.71 -28.87 17.12
C GLY A 99 -1.27 -27.53 17.61
N ASP A 100 -1.85 -27.54 18.80
CA ASP A 100 -2.43 -26.38 19.45
C ASP A 100 -1.62 -25.94 20.69
N GLY A 101 -2.17 -25.02 21.48
CA GLY A 101 -1.50 -24.52 22.68
C GLY A 101 -1.18 -25.62 23.71
N LEU A 102 -2.00 -26.68 23.78
CA LEU A 102 -1.73 -27.79 24.69
C LEU A 102 -0.57 -28.64 24.17
N ALA A 103 -0.55 -28.94 22.87
CA ALA A 103 0.58 -29.63 22.24
C ALA A 103 1.91 -28.85 22.43
N LEU A 104 1.86 -27.51 22.38
CA LEU A 104 3.03 -26.68 22.68
C LEU A 104 3.47 -26.80 24.15
N ALA A 105 2.53 -26.87 25.09
CA ALA A 105 2.85 -27.09 26.50
C ALA A 105 3.48 -28.47 26.73
N ASP A 106 2.99 -29.51 26.05
CA ASP A 106 3.57 -30.86 26.11
C ASP A 106 4.99 -30.89 25.52
N LEU A 107 5.23 -30.21 24.40
CA LEU A 107 6.55 -30.08 23.82
C LEU A 107 7.54 -29.38 24.75
N VAL A 108 7.07 -28.38 25.53
CA VAL A 108 7.88 -27.72 26.56
C VAL A 108 8.27 -28.71 27.65
N ARG A 109 7.32 -29.51 28.15
CA ARG A 109 7.57 -30.53 29.20
C ARG A 109 8.56 -31.60 28.73
N GLU A 110 8.51 -31.96 27.45
CA GLU A 110 9.38 -32.99 26.88
C GLU A 110 10.81 -32.48 26.68
N LYS A 111 10.98 -31.24 26.19
CA LYS A 111 12.28 -30.76 25.69
C LYS A 111 13.06 -29.88 26.65
N LEU A 112 12.41 -29.24 27.61
CA LEU A 112 13.03 -28.23 28.47
C LEU A 112 13.11 -28.69 29.91
N ASP A 113 14.12 -28.21 30.64
CA ASP A 113 14.25 -28.40 32.08
C ASP A 113 13.81 -27.11 32.78
N PRO A 114 12.82 -27.15 33.70
CA PRO A 114 12.41 -25.99 34.50
C PRO A 114 13.58 -25.25 35.18
N LYS A 115 14.66 -25.96 35.54
CA LYS A 115 15.84 -25.39 36.20
C LYS A 115 16.79 -24.63 35.26
N SER A 116 16.61 -24.76 33.95
CA SER A 116 17.49 -24.14 32.94
C SER A 116 17.17 -22.65 32.67
N GLY A 117 16.11 -22.11 33.29
CA GLY A 117 15.77 -20.69 33.24
C GLY A 117 14.31 -20.41 32.87
N PRO A 118 13.91 -19.14 32.80
CA PRO A 118 12.53 -18.77 32.47
C PRO A 118 12.22 -18.96 30.97
N LEU A 119 10.94 -19.07 30.65
CA LEU A 119 10.39 -19.07 29.29
C LEU A 119 9.80 -17.71 28.97
N VAL A 120 9.90 -17.28 27.72
CA VAL A 120 9.25 -16.06 27.24
C VAL A 120 8.14 -16.44 26.27
N HIS A 121 6.90 -16.08 26.57
CA HIS A 121 5.78 -16.28 25.65
C HIS A 121 5.46 -14.97 24.93
N VAL A 122 5.73 -14.91 23.63
CA VAL A 122 5.31 -13.78 22.79
C VAL A 122 3.91 -14.06 22.25
N SER A 123 2.99 -13.16 22.58
CA SER A 123 1.56 -13.35 22.35
C SER A 123 0.90 -12.10 21.78
N GLY A 124 -0.34 -12.26 21.33
CA GLY A 124 -1.24 -11.13 21.11
C GLY A 124 -1.76 -10.57 22.43
N ALA A 125 -2.42 -9.42 22.39
CA ALA A 125 -3.12 -8.85 23.55
C ALA A 125 -4.15 -9.85 24.14
N ASP A 126 -4.87 -10.55 23.27
CA ASP A 126 -5.77 -11.65 23.60
C ASP A 126 -5.05 -13.01 23.47
N ILE A 127 -5.31 -13.94 24.41
CA ILE A 127 -4.75 -15.30 24.41
C ILE A 127 -5.84 -16.35 24.56
N ALA A 128 -5.64 -17.51 23.92
CA ALA A 128 -6.51 -18.68 24.06
C ALA A 128 -6.10 -19.59 25.23
N LEU A 129 -4.81 -19.59 25.59
CA LEU A 129 -4.23 -20.40 26.67
C LEU A 129 -3.18 -19.57 27.41
N ASP A 130 -3.23 -19.62 28.75
CA ASP A 130 -2.20 -19.04 29.60
C ASP A 130 -1.13 -20.11 29.93
N PHE A 131 0.02 -20.01 29.27
CA PHE A 131 1.15 -20.91 29.51
C PHE A 131 1.78 -20.73 30.89
N ALA A 132 1.66 -19.55 31.51
CA ALA A 132 2.17 -19.34 32.86
C ALA A 132 1.37 -20.15 33.86
N GLU A 133 0.04 -20.25 33.70
CA GLU A 133 -0.78 -21.11 34.55
C GLU A 133 -0.60 -22.59 34.18
N ALA A 134 -0.57 -22.93 32.88
CA ALA A 134 -0.53 -24.31 32.41
C ALA A 134 0.77 -25.05 32.75
N LEU A 135 1.92 -24.36 32.81
CA LEU A 135 3.24 -24.97 33.03
C LEU A 135 3.79 -24.73 34.45
N LYS A 136 3.11 -23.93 35.27
CA LYS A 136 3.50 -23.68 36.66
C LYS A 136 3.49 -24.95 37.54
N PRO A 137 2.53 -25.90 37.41
CA PRO A 137 2.57 -27.16 38.17
C PRO A 137 3.84 -27.98 37.89
N ASP A 138 4.39 -27.85 36.69
CA ASP A 138 5.61 -28.54 36.24
C ASP A 138 6.90 -27.79 36.62
N GLY A 139 6.77 -26.65 37.32
CA GLY A 139 7.89 -25.84 37.82
C GLY A 139 8.46 -24.81 36.85
N PHE A 140 7.89 -24.65 35.65
CA PHE A 140 8.35 -23.64 34.70
C PHE A 140 7.89 -22.24 35.08
N GLU A 141 8.80 -21.27 34.96
CA GLU A 141 8.47 -19.85 35.01
C GLU A 141 8.24 -19.34 33.58
N VAL A 142 7.03 -18.87 33.26
CA VAL A 142 6.72 -18.28 31.95
C VAL A 142 6.39 -16.80 32.08
N ARG A 143 7.14 -15.97 31.36
CA ARG A 143 6.92 -14.53 31.27
C ARG A 143 6.24 -14.20 29.94
N ARG A 144 4.98 -13.80 30.01
CA ARG A 144 4.20 -13.39 28.84
C ARG A 144 4.47 -11.94 28.47
N PHE A 145 4.64 -11.70 27.17
CA PHE A 145 4.73 -10.37 26.57
C PHE A 145 3.75 -10.26 25.40
N ALA A 146 2.82 -9.30 25.48
CA ALA A 146 1.94 -8.97 24.37
C ALA A 146 2.66 -8.01 23.42
N LEU A 147 3.06 -8.49 22.24
CA LEU A 147 3.83 -7.69 21.27
C LEU A 147 3.02 -7.35 20.02
N TYR A 148 1.78 -7.80 19.92
CA TYR A 148 0.88 -7.39 18.85
C TYR A 148 -0.56 -7.37 19.33
N ASP A 149 -1.40 -6.60 18.64
CA ASP A 149 -2.82 -6.48 18.90
C ASP A 149 -3.60 -6.47 17.59
N ALA A 150 -4.80 -7.05 17.60
CA ALA A 150 -5.73 -7.00 16.48
C ALA A 150 -6.70 -5.82 16.69
N ARG A 151 -6.25 -4.63 16.26
CA ARG A 151 -6.99 -3.38 16.45
C ARG A 151 -8.17 -3.31 15.49
N LYS A 152 -9.29 -2.80 16.00
CA LYS A 152 -10.49 -2.50 15.22
C LYS A 152 -10.30 -1.15 14.53
N GLU A 153 -10.79 -1.02 13.31
CA GLU A 153 -10.91 0.29 12.69
C GLU A 153 -11.90 1.18 13.46
N THR A 154 -11.59 2.47 13.54
CA THR A 154 -12.44 3.49 14.18
C THR A 154 -13.34 4.20 13.18
N ALA A 155 -13.04 4.10 11.88
CA ALA A 155 -13.83 4.63 10.78
C ALA A 155 -13.94 3.58 9.67
N LEU A 156 -14.99 3.67 8.85
CA LEU A 156 -15.12 2.83 7.67
C LEU A 156 -13.96 3.12 6.71
N PRO A 157 -13.18 2.11 6.27
CA PRO A 157 -12.07 2.33 5.36
C PRO A 157 -12.49 3.08 4.08
N ASP A 158 -11.65 3.99 3.59
CA ASP A 158 -12.00 4.87 2.46
C ASP A 158 -12.38 4.09 1.20
N SER A 159 -11.74 2.94 0.95
CA SER A 159 -12.07 2.04 -0.16
C SER A 159 -13.50 1.49 -0.05
N ALA A 160 -13.93 1.11 1.15
CA ALA A 160 -15.30 0.67 1.41
C ALA A 160 -16.27 1.85 1.29
N ARG A 161 -15.96 2.98 1.92
CA ARG A 161 -16.81 4.18 1.90
C ARG A 161 -17.09 4.64 0.47
N ALA A 162 -16.05 4.85 -0.33
CA ALA A 162 -16.19 5.30 -1.72
C ALA A 162 -16.98 4.29 -2.57
N ALA A 163 -16.75 2.99 -2.39
CA ALA A 163 -17.47 1.97 -3.13
C ALA A 163 -18.96 1.86 -2.73
N ILE A 164 -19.27 2.07 -1.45
CA ILE A 164 -20.65 2.08 -0.93
C ILE A 164 -21.37 3.36 -1.40
N GLU A 165 -20.77 4.54 -1.21
CA GLU A 165 -21.36 5.83 -1.64
C GLU A 165 -21.59 5.87 -3.15
N GLY A 166 -20.64 5.36 -3.93
CA GLY A 166 -20.75 5.22 -5.38
C GLY A 166 -21.72 4.12 -5.84
N ARG A 167 -22.37 3.39 -4.92
CA ARG A 167 -23.24 2.23 -5.20
C ARG A 167 -22.62 1.23 -6.18
N ALA A 168 -21.30 1.05 -6.05
CA ALA A 168 -20.49 0.27 -6.98
C ALA A 168 -20.29 -1.18 -6.52
N LEU A 169 -20.84 -1.58 -5.37
CA LEU A 169 -20.70 -2.92 -4.82
C LEU A 169 -21.88 -3.81 -5.22
N ASP A 170 -21.59 -5.03 -5.62
CA ASP A 170 -22.60 -6.07 -5.84
C ASP A 170 -22.71 -7.01 -4.62
N ALA A 171 -21.58 -7.26 -3.95
CA ALA A 171 -21.52 -8.13 -2.77
C ALA A 171 -20.52 -7.66 -1.72
N ALA A 172 -20.73 -8.07 -0.47
CA ALA A 172 -19.81 -7.86 0.65
C ALA A 172 -19.63 -9.15 1.47
N THR A 173 -18.38 -9.48 1.82
CA THR A 173 -18.04 -10.75 2.48
C THR A 173 -17.68 -10.57 3.95
N PHE A 174 -18.16 -11.49 4.81
CA PHE A 174 -17.99 -11.45 6.26
C PHE A 174 -17.59 -12.82 6.83
N PHE A 175 -16.43 -12.89 7.48
CA PHE A 175 -15.85 -14.16 7.94
C PHE A 175 -15.93 -14.36 9.47
N SER A 176 -16.54 -13.43 10.20
CA SER A 176 -16.79 -13.59 11.63
C SER A 176 -17.91 -12.67 12.12
N PRO A 177 -18.62 -13.03 13.22
CA PRO A 177 -19.59 -12.15 13.85
C PRO A 177 -18.97 -10.81 14.27
N ARG A 178 -17.77 -10.86 14.87
CA ARG A 178 -17.01 -9.67 15.30
C ARG A 178 -16.75 -8.69 14.13
N ALA A 179 -16.46 -9.18 12.93
CA ALA A 179 -16.27 -8.34 11.75
C ALA A 179 -17.60 -7.76 11.24
N ALA A 180 -18.67 -8.55 11.24
CA ALA A 180 -19.99 -8.11 10.86
C ALA A 180 -20.52 -7.01 11.79
N ASP A 181 -20.41 -7.20 13.12
CA ASP A 181 -20.80 -6.19 14.12
C ASP A 181 -20.05 -4.87 13.91
N LEU A 182 -18.73 -4.96 13.69
CA LEU A 182 -17.89 -3.79 13.48
C LEU A 182 -18.29 -3.06 12.20
N PHE A 183 -18.53 -3.78 11.10
CA PHE A 183 -18.99 -3.19 9.85
C PHE A 183 -20.32 -2.46 10.01
N VAL A 184 -21.30 -3.09 10.69
CA VAL A 184 -22.60 -2.49 10.99
C VAL A 184 -22.44 -1.15 11.69
N ARG A 185 -21.66 -1.13 12.77
CA ARG A 185 -21.38 0.10 13.52
C ARG A 185 -20.75 1.17 12.61
N LEU A 186 -19.67 0.82 11.89
CA LEU A 186 -18.92 1.77 11.05
C LEU A 186 -19.75 2.35 9.90
N VAL A 187 -20.63 1.54 9.29
CA VAL A 187 -21.55 1.99 8.23
C VAL A 187 -22.61 2.93 8.77
N GLN A 188 -23.17 2.62 9.95
CA GLN A 188 -24.16 3.47 10.60
C GLN A 188 -23.55 4.82 11.02
N GLU A 189 -22.37 4.79 11.64
CA GLU A 189 -21.60 5.99 12.01
C GLU A 189 -21.23 6.83 10.79
N ALA A 190 -20.92 6.19 9.65
CA ALA A 190 -20.63 6.88 8.40
C ALA A 190 -21.87 7.43 7.69
N GLY A 191 -23.10 7.03 8.08
CA GLY A 191 -24.35 7.49 7.47
C GLY A 191 -24.65 6.91 6.09
N VAL A 192 -23.98 5.81 5.68
CA VAL A 192 -24.07 5.26 4.32
C VAL A 192 -24.93 3.99 4.23
N SER A 193 -25.68 3.66 5.28
CA SER A 193 -26.52 2.44 5.36
C SER A 193 -27.48 2.28 4.18
N SER A 194 -28.11 3.37 3.72
CA SER A 194 -29.11 3.35 2.64
C SER A 194 -28.51 3.01 1.27
N ALA A 195 -27.20 3.10 1.09
CA ALA A 195 -26.54 2.73 -0.16
C ALA A 195 -26.33 1.21 -0.31
N LEU A 196 -26.60 0.42 0.75
CA LEU A 196 -26.43 -1.04 0.75
C LEU A 196 -27.60 -1.83 0.15
N THR A 197 -28.69 -1.17 -0.25
CA THR A 197 -29.92 -1.84 -0.74
C THR A 197 -29.72 -2.64 -2.03
N GLY A 198 -28.68 -2.35 -2.79
CA GLY A 198 -28.28 -3.13 -3.98
C GLY A 198 -27.28 -4.25 -3.68
N VAL A 199 -26.72 -4.31 -2.47
CA VAL A 199 -25.58 -5.17 -2.14
C VAL A 199 -26.07 -6.47 -1.48
N THR A 200 -25.50 -7.61 -1.87
CA THR A 200 -25.71 -8.89 -1.19
C THR A 200 -24.61 -9.13 -0.15
N ALA A 201 -24.99 -9.34 1.11
CA ALA A 201 -24.05 -9.70 2.16
C ALA A 201 -23.87 -11.22 2.22
N ILE A 202 -22.63 -11.70 2.19
CA ILE A 202 -22.28 -13.12 2.21
C ILE A 202 -21.43 -13.39 3.44
N ALA A 203 -21.97 -14.16 4.37
CA ALA A 203 -21.31 -14.54 5.61
C ALA A 203 -20.83 -15.99 5.57
N ILE A 204 -19.72 -16.29 6.24
CA ILE A 204 -19.19 -17.67 6.37
C ILE A 204 -20.12 -18.61 7.16
N SER A 205 -21.01 -18.06 7.98
CA SER A 205 -21.92 -18.81 8.85
C SER A 205 -23.18 -18.01 9.18
N PRO A 206 -24.25 -18.67 9.66
CA PRO A 206 -25.44 -17.97 10.16
C PRO A 206 -25.14 -17.01 11.33
N THR A 207 -24.17 -17.36 12.18
CA THR A 207 -23.75 -16.50 13.30
C THR A 207 -23.06 -15.24 12.82
N ALA A 208 -22.26 -15.31 11.76
CA ALA A 208 -21.64 -14.13 11.15
C ALA A 208 -22.65 -13.28 10.34
N ALA A 209 -23.73 -13.89 9.83
CA ALA A 209 -24.80 -13.18 9.13
C ALA A 209 -25.74 -12.41 10.06
N ALA A 210 -25.90 -12.85 11.32
CA ALA A 210 -26.92 -12.31 12.22
C ALA A 210 -26.83 -10.78 12.44
N PRO A 211 -25.64 -10.18 12.68
CA PRO A 211 -25.52 -8.73 12.85
C PRO A 211 -25.95 -7.91 11.62
N LEU A 212 -25.71 -8.47 10.43
CA LEU A 212 -25.90 -7.79 9.14
C LEU A 212 -27.36 -7.53 8.82
N LYS A 213 -28.30 -8.26 9.45
CA LYS A 213 -29.74 -8.08 9.26
C LYS A 213 -30.26 -6.71 9.69
N THR A 214 -29.46 -5.97 10.46
CA THR A 214 -29.78 -4.60 10.90
C THR A 214 -29.55 -3.54 9.81
N LEU A 215 -28.80 -3.89 8.76
CA LEU A 215 -28.56 -3.04 7.60
C LEU A 215 -29.49 -3.41 6.45
N PRO A 216 -29.86 -2.45 5.58
CA PRO A 216 -30.78 -2.69 4.48
C PRO A 216 -30.05 -3.31 3.28
N PHE A 217 -29.44 -4.49 3.45
CA PHE A 217 -28.87 -5.26 2.34
C PHE A 217 -29.99 -5.81 1.42
N LYS A 218 -29.68 -6.01 0.13
CA LYS A 218 -30.59 -6.69 -0.81
C LYS A 218 -30.97 -8.07 -0.29
N THR A 219 -29.96 -8.81 0.15
CA THR A 219 -30.09 -10.16 0.71
C THR A 219 -28.89 -10.43 1.61
N VAL A 220 -29.11 -11.18 2.68
CA VAL A 220 -28.04 -11.69 3.56
C VAL A 220 -28.02 -13.21 3.43
N VAL A 221 -26.90 -13.74 2.94
CA VAL A 221 -26.70 -15.18 2.70
C VAL A 221 -25.62 -15.71 3.62
N ALA A 222 -25.85 -16.88 4.20
CA ALA A 222 -24.83 -17.63 4.92
C ALA A 222 -24.35 -18.79 4.04
N ALA A 223 -23.03 -18.99 3.95
CA ALA A 223 -22.44 -20.11 3.26
C ALA A 223 -22.88 -21.44 3.90
N THR A 224 -23.02 -22.49 3.08
CA THR A 224 -23.47 -23.82 3.53
C THR A 224 -22.50 -24.50 4.49
N ARG A 225 -21.22 -24.13 4.41
CA ARG A 225 -20.14 -24.62 5.29
C ARG A 225 -19.22 -23.47 5.67
N PRO A 226 -18.63 -23.48 6.87
CA PRO A 226 -17.74 -22.41 7.34
C PRO A 226 -16.35 -22.52 6.70
N THR A 227 -16.30 -22.49 5.37
CA THR A 227 -15.08 -22.64 4.58
C THR A 227 -14.98 -21.50 3.57
N ARG A 228 -13.74 -21.09 3.25
CA ARG A 228 -13.50 -20.08 2.22
C ARG A 228 -14.10 -20.48 0.87
N GLN A 229 -14.00 -21.77 0.52
CA GLN A 229 -14.53 -22.27 -0.75
C GLN A 229 -16.04 -22.08 -0.84
N ALA A 230 -16.79 -22.42 0.22
CA ALA A 230 -18.23 -22.24 0.22
C ALA A 230 -18.68 -20.76 0.08
N VAL A 231 -17.87 -19.81 0.58
CA VAL A 231 -18.13 -18.37 0.36
C VAL A 231 -17.89 -17.98 -1.11
N LEU A 232 -16.83 -18.51 -1.74
CA LEU A 232 -16.57 -18.30 -3.17
C LEU A 232 -17.68 -18.91 -4.05
N ASP A 233 -18.09 -20.15 -3.74
CA ASP A 233 -19.17 -20.83 -4.46
C ASP A 233 -20.49 -20.05 -4.39
N GLU A 234 -20.75 -19.34 -3.28
CA GLU A 234 -21.92 -18.47 -3.15
C GLU A 234 -21.82 -17.21 -4.02
N ILE A 235 -20.62 -16.62 -4.13
CA ILE A 235 -20.37 -15.47 -5.01
C ILE A 235 -20.58 -15.88 -6.47
N ASP A 236 -20.07 -17.05 -6.87
CA ASP A 236 -20.23 -17.59 -8.22
C ASP A 236 -21.72 -17.82 -8.55
N ARG A 237 -22.50 -18.35 -7.60
CA ARG A 237 -23.95 -18.54 -7.75
C ARG A 237 -24.71 -17.21 -7.93
N LEU A 238 -24.33 -16.19 -7.16
CA LEU A 238 -24.93 -14.85 -7.27
C LEU A 238 -24.58 -14.17 -8.59
N ALA A 239 -23.38 -14.41 -9.12
CA ALA A 239 -22.99 -13.91 -10.42
C ALA A 239 -23.79 -14.57 -11.56
N ALA A 240 -24.02 -15.89 -11.48
CA ALA A 240 -24.81 -16.62 -12.48
C ALA A 240 -26.28 -16.17 -12.53
N THR A 241 -26.90 -15.93 -11.38
CA THR A 241 -28.29 -15.45 -11.30
C THR A 241 -28.47 -14.00 -11.76
N GLY A 242 -27.40 -13.20 -11.79
CA GLY A 242 -27.40 -11.83 -12.33
C GLY A 242 -27.25 -11.74 -13.86
N VAL A 243 -26.79 -12.81 -14.51
CA VAL A 243 -26.63 -12.87 -15.98
C VAL A 243 -27.94 -13.28 -16.68
N GLU A 244 -28.86 -13.92 -15.97
CA GLU A 244 -30.22 -14.21 -16.46
C GLU A 244 -31.17 -13.03 -16.17
N GLY A 245 -31.11 -12.00 -17.02
CA GLY A 245 -32.16 -10.98 -17.12
C GLY A 245 -33.53 -11.59 -17.50
N PRO A 246 -34.65 -10.87 -17.26
CA PRO A 246 -35.97 -11.46 -17.07
C PRO A 246 -36.46 -12.20 -18.31
N SER A 247 -36.41 -13.52 -18.26
CA SER A 247 -37.23 -14.35 -19.15
C SER A 247 -38.67 -14.25 -18.64
N THR A 248 -39.47 -13.51 -19.39
CA THR A 248 -40.92 -13.43 -19.25
C THR A 248 -41.51 -14.83 -19.08
N MET A 249 -42.21 -15.04 -17.96
CA MET A 249 -43.20 -16.10 -17.83
C MET A 249 -44.24 -15.98 -18.94
N SER A 250 -44.56 -17.11 -19.58
CA SER A 250 -45.93 -17.48 -19.97
C SER A 250 -45.96 -19.00 -20.13
N ASP A 251 -46.37 -19.69 -19.06
CA ASP A 251 -47.61 -20.48 -19.05
C ASP A 251 -47.57 -21.60 -17.99
N THR A 252 -48.61 -21.57 -17.15
CA THR A 252 -48.99 -22.51 -16.09
C THR A 252 -50.47 -22.85 -16.36
N PRO A 253 -51.10 -23.93 -15.86
CA PRO A 253 -50.67 -25.30 -15.54
C PRO A 253 -51.55 -26.35 -16.26
N SER A 254 -51.20 -27.64 -16.16
CA SER A 254 -52.21 -28.72 -16.11
C SER A 254 -51.65 -29.99 -15.49
N SER A 255 -52.20 -30.34 -14.33
CA SER A 255 -52.42 -31.73 -13.88
C SER A 255 -53.94 -31.94 -13.80
N PRO A 256 -54.44 -33.17 -13.97
CA PRO A 256 -54.76 -33.94 -12.76
C PRO A 256 -54.65 -35.48 -12.86
N ASP A 257 -54.55 -36.10 -11.67
CA ASP A 257 -55.10 -37.41 -11.23
C ASP A 257 -54.52 -38.73 -11.82
N ARG A 258 -54.35 -39.87 -11.12
CA ARG A 258 -54.75 -40.33 -9.78
C ARG A 258 -54.02 -41.66 -9.42
N ALA A 259 -53.90 -41.94 -8.11
CA ALA A 259 -54.01 -43.25 -7.42
C ALA A 259 -52.83 -44.27 -7.40
N SER A 260 -52.25 -44.52 -6.20
CA SER A 260 -52.53 -45.70 -5.34
C SER A 260 -51.35 -46.11 -4.41
N ALA A 261 -51.73 -46.46 -3.18
CA ALA A 261 -50.98 -46.73 -1.95
C ALA A 261 -50.13 -48.03 -1.82
N ASP A 262 -49.08 -47.94 -0.98
CA ASP A 262 -48.53 -48.87 0.06
C ASP A 262 -48.03 -50.30 -0.26
N PRO A 263 -47.25 -50.98 0.64
CA PRO A 263 -46.09 -50.58 1.46
C PRO A 263 -44.91 -51.61 1.46
N GLU A 264 -43.81 -51.28 2.17
CA GLU A 264 -42.57 -52.04 2.47
C GLU A 264 -42.77 -53.46 3.09
N PRO A 265 -41.81 -54.43 2.97
CA PRO A 265 -40.70 -54.63 3.96
C PRO A 265 -39.45 -55.40 3.41
N PRO A 266 -38.49 -55.91 4.23
CA PRO A 266 -37.62 -55.26 5.22
C PRO A 266 -36.10 -55.46 4.95
N ILE A 267 -35.29 -54.79 5.78
CA ILE A 267 -33.81 -54.72 5.81
C ILE A 267 -33.12 -56.08 6.05
N ALA A 268 -32.04 -56.35 5.29
CA ALA A 268 -30.93 -57.21 5.73
C ALA A 268 -29.58 -56.73 5.15
N SER A 269 -28.61 -56.60 6.05
CA SER A 269 -27.23 -56.11 5.88
C SER A 269 -26.36 -57.06 5.04
N THR A 270 -25.55 -56.53 4.11
CA THR A 270 -24.33 -57.20 3.59
C THR A 270 -23.26 -56.18 3.16
N ALA A 271 -22.01 -56.52 3.47
CA ALA A 271 -20.76 -55.76 3.32
C ALA A 271 -20.37 -55.43 1.85
N PRO A 272 -19.45 -54.47 1.61
CA PRO A 272 -19.17 -53.96 0.27
C PRO A 272 -18.30 -54.92 -0.58
N PRO A 273 -18.48 -54.96 -1.92
CA PRO A 273 -17.61 -55.71 -2.82
C PRO A 273 -16.29 -54.96 -3.13
N PRO A 274 -15.22 -55.66 -3.52
CA PRO A 274 -13.91 -55.08 -3.76
C PRO A 274 -13.87 -54.20 -5.02
N VAL A 275 -13.20 -53.05 -4.89
CA VAL A 275 -12.95 -52.08 -5.95
C VAL A 275 -12.05 -52.68 -7.02
N GLN A 276 -12.56 -52.86 -8.24
CA GLN A 276 -11.74 -53.08 -9.44
C GLN A 276 -11.31 -51.73 -10.01
N THR A 277 -10.01 -51.46 -9.99
CA THR A 277 -9.40 -50.30 -10.65
C THR A 277 -9.30 -50.54 -12.16
N ARG A 278 -10.16 -49.87 -12.95
CA ARG A 278 -9.98 -49.75 -14.40
C ARG A 278 -8.78 -48.82 -14.69
N ARG A 279 -7.78 -49.33 -15.40
CA ARG A 279 -6.66 -48.55 -15.96
C ARG A 279 -7.18 -47.52 -16.97
N GLY A 280 -7.18 -46.24 -16.58
CA GLY A 280 -7.43 -45.09 -17.44
C GLY A 280 -6.18 -44.63 -18.17
N ILE A 281 -6.38 -44.15 -19.40
CA ILE A 281 -5.40 -43.65 -20.36
C ILE A 281 -4.53 -42.54 -19.73
N GLY A 282 -3.22 -42.67 -19.87
CA GLY A 282 -2.23 -41.85 -19.18
C GLY A 282 -2.19 -40.37 -19.61
N VAL A 283 -1.79 -39.54 -18.63
CA VAL A 283 -1.63 -38.07 -18.61
C VAL A 283 -0.87 -37.47 -19.81
N VAL A 284 -0.14 -38.29 -20.58
CA VAL A 284 0.60 -37.84 -21.76
C VAL A 284 -0.34 -37.50 -22.93
N GLY A 285 -1.48 -38.18 -23.08
CA GLY A 285 -2.41 -37.96 -24.21
C GLY A 285 -3.16 -36.62 -24.17
N ALA A 286 -3.45 -36.11 -22.97
CA ALA A 286 -4.17 -34.85 -22.77
C ALA A 286 -3.28 -33.60 -22.97
N PHE A 287 -1.96 -33.75 -22.82
CA PHE A 287 -1.01 -32.65 -22.98
C PHE A 287 -0.76 -32.32 -24.46
N PHE A 288 -0.66 -33.36 -25.31
CA PHE A 288 -0.46 -33.16 -26.76
C PHE A 288 -1.71 -32.60 -27.45
N THR A 289 -2.91 -33.00 -27.06
CA THR A 289 -4.15 -32.44 -27.62
C THR A 289 -4.36 -30.98 -27.22
N GLY A 290 -3.95 -30.58 -26.02
CA GLY A 290 -3.96 -29.18 -25.57
C GLY A 290 -2.95 -28.29 -26.30
N ILE A 291 -1.73 -28.79 -26.58
CA ILE A 291 -0.72 -28.05 -27.34
C ILE A 291 -1.17 -27.86 -28.80
N VAL A 292 -1.70 -28.92 -29.43
CA VAL A 292 -2.16 -28.85 -30.82
C VAL A 292 -3.36 -27.90 -30.97
N SER A 293 -4.29 -27.89 -30.01
CA SER A 293 -5.41 -26.94 -30.04
C SER A 293 -4.95 -25.50 -29.83
N SER A 294 -3.98 -25.25 -28.93
CA SER A 294 -3.42 -23.93 -28.68
C SER A 294 -2.64 -23.40 -29.89
N CYS A 295 -1.87 -24.25 -30.58
CA CYS A 295 -1.19 -23.90 -31.82
C CYS A 295 -2.18 -23.58 -32.96
N LEU A 296 -3.30 -24.30 -33.07
CA LEU A 296 -4.34 -24.02 -34.06
C LEU A 296 -5.06 -22.69 -33.80
N VAL A 297 -5.34 -22.37 -32.54
CA VAL A 297 -5.94 -21.08 -32.14
C VAL A 297 -4.97 -19.92 -32.41
N LEU A 298 -3.69 -20.08 -32.09
CA LEU A 298 -2.67 -19.07 -32.35
C LEU A 298 -2.44 -18.85 -33.85
N ALA A 299 -2.45 -19.91 -34.65
CA ALA A 299 -2.38 -19.82 -36.11
C ALA A 299 -3.61 -19.11 -36.69
N GLY A 300 -4.82 -19.40 -36.18
CA GLY A 300 -6.05 -18.69 -36.57
C GLY A 300 -6.04 -17.20 -36.22
N ALA A 301 -5.46 -16.83 -35.07
CA ALA A 301 -5.28 -15.43 -34.68
C ALA A 301 -4.28 -14.71 -35.60
N LEU A 302 -3.14 -15.35 -35.93
CA LEU A 302 -2.12 -14.78 -36.83
C LEU A 302 -2.61 -14.60 -38.27
N VAL A 303 -3.43 -15.52 -38.78
CA VAL A 303 -3.98 -15.44 -40.14
C VAL A 303 -5.10 -14.38 -40.24
N SER A 304 -5.83 -14.13 -39.15
CA SER A 304 -6.91 -13.12 -39.13
C SER A 304 -6.46 -11.70 -38.77
N LEU A 305 -5.22 -11.54 -38.30
CA LEU A 305 -4.60 -10.26 -37.92
C LEU A 305 -4.70 -9.10 -38.96
N PRO A 306 -4.55 -9.33 -40.28
CA PRO A 306 -4.70 -8.25 -41.27
C PRO A 306 -6.16 -7.76 -41.43
N TYR A 307 -7.13 -8.55 -40.97
CA TYR A 307 -8.56 -8.24 -41.03
C TYR A 307 -9.11 -7.63 -39.74
N TRP A 308 -8.29 -7.53 -38.68
CA TRP A 308 -8.70 -6.92 -37.42
C TRP A 308 -8.74 -5.38 -37.49
N PRO A 309 -9.66 -4.70 -36.79
CA PRO A 309 -9.68 -3.25 -36.63
C PRO A 309 -8.33 -2.71 -36.12
N ALA A 310 -7.98 -1.49 -36.54
CA ALA A 310 -6.67 -0.90 -36.27
C ALA A 310 -6.37 -0.74 -34.78
N GLU A 311 -7.38 -0.47 -33.93
CA GLU A 311 -7.17 -0.31 -32.48
C GLU A 311 -6.72 -1.63 -31.81
N ILE A 312 -7.31 -2.76 -32.20
CA ILE A 312 -7.00 -4.08 -31.62
C ILE A 312 -5.61 -4.56 -32.08
N ARG A 313 -5.24 -4.23 -33.32
CA ARG A 313 -3.93 -4.56 -33.89
C ARG A 313 -2.78 -3.82 -33.18
N ASN A 314 -3.02 -2.59 -32.73
CA ASN A 314 -2.06 -1.78 -31.99
C ASN A 314 -1.93 -2.26 -30.53
N LEU A 315 -3.04 -2.68 -29.91
CA LEU A 315 -3.05 -3.30 -28.59
C LEU A 315 -2.28 -4.64 -28.57
N TRP A 316 -2.45 -5.46 -29.62
CA TRP A 316 -1.79 -6.77 -29.74
C TRP A 316 -0.29 -6.65 -30.07
N ARG A 317 0.13 -5.60 -30.79
CA ARG A 317 1.56 -5.31 -31.05
C ARG A 317 2.29 -4.66 -29.88
N GLY A 318 1.61 -4.38 -28.77
CA GLY A 318 2.22 -3.77 -27.59
C GLY A 318 2.60 -2.30 -27.80
N GLU A 319 2.06 -1.65 -28.81
CA GLU A 319 2.38 -0.27 -29.16
C GLU A 319 1.21 0.62 -28.71
N ALA A 320 1.17 0.88 -27.41
CA ALA A 320 0.27 1.86 -26.84
C ALA A 320 0.78 3.26 -27.21
N ALA A 321 0.08 3.91 -28.14
CA ALA A 321 0.27 5.33 -28.41
C ALA A 321 -0.07 6.12 -27.13
N VAL A 322 0.93 6.82 -26.60
CA VAL A 322 0.80 7.78 -25.51
C VAL A 322 -0.10 8.93 -25.99
N PRO A 323 -1.29 9.18 -25.38
CA PRO A 323 -1.96 10.45 -25.61
C PRO A 323 -1.11 11.55 -24.96
N ALA A 324 -0.87 12.62 -25.72
CA ALA A 324 -0.12 13.79 -25.27
C ALA A 324 -0.63 14.30 -23.92
N PRO A 325 0.25 14.83 -23.05
CA PRO A 325 -0.17 15.38 -21.76
C PRO A 325 -1.11 16.55 -22.03
N THR A 326 -2.36 16.41 -21.60
CA THR A 326 -3.26 17.55 -21.42
C THR A 326 -2.56 18.55 -20.51
N PRO A 327 -2.51 19.85 -20.88
CA PRO A 327 -1.91 20.85 -20.01
C PRO A 327 -2.69 20.82 -18.68
N ALA A 328 -1.95 20.70 -17.58
CA ALA A 328 -2.51 20.72 -16.25
C ALA A 328 -3.43 21.95 -16.13
N LEU A 329 -4.70 21.73 -15.78
CA LEU A 329 -5.56 22.83 -15.38
C LEU A 329 -4.85 23.54 -14.22
N ASP A 330 -4.37 24.76 -14.46
CA ASP A 330 -3.72 25.55 -13.43
C ASP A 330 -4.77 26.03 -12.45
N LEU A 331 -5.01 25.19 -11.44
CA LEU A 331 -5.92 25.47 -10.33
C LEU A 331 -5.49 26.72 -9.55
N GLN A 332 -4.24 27.18 -9.67
CA GLN A 332 -3.83 28.48 -9.11
C GLN A 332 -4.35 29.64 -9.96
N ALA A 333 -4.29 29.56 -11.29
CA ALA A 333 -4.84 30.58 -12.17
C ALA A 333 -6.37 30.73 -11.99
N VAL A 334 -7.10 29.62 -11.97
CA VAL A 334 -8.56 29.63 -11.75
C VAL A 334 -8.95 30.18 -10.37
N ARG A 335 -8.14 29.92 -9.34
CA ARG A 335 -8.36 30.47 -7.99
C ARG A 335 -8.00 31.95 -7.89
N GLN A 336 -6.98 32.41 -8.61
CA GLN A 336 -6.61 33.82 -8.66
C GLN A 336 -7.66 34.65 -9.40
N ASP A 337 -8.22 34.13 -10.50
CA ASP A 337 -9.32 34.77 -11.22
C ASP A 337 -10.61 34.85 -10.39
N ALA A 338 -10.92 33.80 -9.63
CA ALA A 338 -12.09 33.79 -8.73
C ALA A 338 -11.92 34.78 -7.55
N ALA A 339 -10.72 34.88 -6.97
CA ALA A 339 -10.42 35.83 -5.89
C ALA A 339 -10.38 37.29 -6.39
N ALA A 340 -9.87 37.53 -7.60
CA ALA A 340 -9.89 38.84 -8.25
C ALA A 340 -11.32 39.27 -8.57
N ALA A 341 -12.16 38.36 -9.08
CA ALA A 341 -13.58 38.62 -9.35
C ALA A 341 -14.37 38.94 -8.07
N ALA A 342 -14.13 38.22 -6.97
CA ALA A 342 -14.77 38.50 -5.67
C ALA A 342 -14.34 39.85 -5.07
N THR A 343 -13.08 40.25 -5.27
CA THR A 343 -12.58 41.55 -4.79
C THR A 343 -13.11 42.71 -5.65
N ALA A 344 -13.25 42.50 -6.96
CA ALA A 344 -13.82 43.47 -7.89
C ALA A 344 -15.30 43.76 -7.62
N THR A 345 -16.10 42.74 -7.28
CA THR A 345 -17.53 42.94 -6.95
C THR A 345 -17.73 43.69 -5.64
N VAL A 346 -16.91 43.41 -4.62
CA VAL A 346 -16.96 44.12 -3.33
C VAL A 346 -16.52 45.57 -3.46
N THR A 347 -15.49 45.85 -4.25
CA THR A 347 -15.02 47.23 -4.48
C THR A 347 -16.01 48.05 -5.31
N ALA A 348 -16.66 47.44 -6.32
CA ALA A 348 -17.74 48.06 -7.07
C ALA A 348 -18.95 48.39 -6.18
N ALA A 349 -19.38 47.46 -5.33
CA ALA A 349 -20.48 47.69 -4.38
C ALA A 349 -20.15 48.82 -3.37
N ARG A 350 -18.90 48.89 -2.91
CA ARG A 350 -18.44 49.97 -2.02
C ARG A 350 -18.44 51.33 -2.70
N ALA A 351 -18.01 51.40 -3.98
CA ALA A 351 -18.03 52.63 -4.76
C ALA A 351 -19.48 53.13 -4.98
N GLU A 352 -20.40 52.22 -5.29
CA GLU A 352 -21.82 52.55 -5.48
C GLU A 352 -22.47 53.11 -4.21
N MET A 353 -22.15 52.54 -3.03
CA MET A 353 -22.62 53.06 -1.74
C MET A 353 -22.05 54.46 -1.42
N MET A 354 -20.79 54.73 -1.76
CA MET A 354 -20.21 56.07 -1.56
C MET A 354 -20.87 57.12 -2.45
N VAL A 355 -21.21 56.77 -3.70
CA VAL A 355 -21.93 57.69 -4.60
C VAL A 355 -23.33 58.01 -4.06
N LYS A 356 -24.04 57.01 -3.52
CA LYS A 356 -25.36 57.23 -2.88
C LYS A 356 -25.27 58.10 -1.63
N LEU A 357 -24.18 57.99 -0.86
CA LEU A 357 -23.96 58.82 0.32
C LEU A 357 -23.69 60.29 -0.07
N ASP A 358 -22.89 60.53 -1.11
CA ASP A 358 -22.59 61.88 -1.61
C ASP A 358 -23.83 62.54 -2.27
N ASP A 359 -24.71 61.76 -2.92
CA ASP A 359 -26.00 62.25 -3.42
C ASP A 359 -26.94 62.67 -2.29
N LEU A 360 -27.03 61.86 -1.23
CA LEU A 360 -27.81 62.19 -0.03
C LEU A 360 -27.28 63.45 0.68
N GLU A 361 -25.96 63.61 0.76
CA GLU A 361 -25.35 64.79 1.35
C GLU A 361 -25.61 66.06 0.51
N LYS A 362 -25.58 65.94 -0.82
CA LYS A 362 -25.96 67.03 -1.73
C LYS A 362 -27.43 67.41 -1.59
N ARG A 363 -28.35 66.44 -1.45
CA ARG A 363 -29.78 66.70 -1.21
C ARG A 363 -30.00 67.40 0.13
N LEU A 364 -29.26 67.01 1.17
CA LEU A 364 -29.31 67.65 2.49
C LEU A 364 -28.83 69.10 2.42
N ARG A 365 -27.74 69.37 1.67
CA ARG A 365 -27.26 70.74 1.44
C ARG A 365 -28.22 71.56 0.58
N ALA A 366 -28.83 70.98 -0.46
CA ALA A 366 -29.81 71.67 -1.28
C ALA A 366 -31.05 72.07 -0.46
N LEU A 367 -31.53 71.17 0.41
CA LEU A 367 -32.63 71.43 1.35
C LEU A 367 -32.26 72.52 2.36
N SER A 368 -31.04 72.51 2.91
CA SER A 368 -30.60 73.57 3.83
C SER A 368 -30.41 74.93 3.14
N THR A 369 -30.01 74.96 1.87
CA THR A 369 -29.93 76.20 1.08
C THR A 369 -31.32 76.72 0.67
N THR A 370 -32.29 75.86 0.37
CA THR A 370 -33.68 76.29 0.12
C THR A 370 -34.37 76.85 1.35
N VAL A 371 -33.91 76.46 2.55
CA VAL A 371 -34.33 77.07 3.83
C VAL A 371 -33.64 78.43 4.05
N ALA A 372 -32.46 78.65 3.47
CA ALA A 372 -31.70 79.90 3.58
C ALA A 372 -32.10 80.98 2.53
N GLU A 373 -32.68 80.62 1.39
CA GLU A 373 -32.97 81.56 0.28
C GLU A 373 -34.42 82.10 0.21
N ARG A 374 -35.19 82.10 1.32
CA ARG A 374 -36.44 82.88 1.35
C ARG A 374 -36.10 84.37 1.53
N PRO A 375 -36.52 85.28 0.60
CA PRO A 375 -35.92 86.60 0.47
C PRO A 375 -36.28 87.53 1.64
N ALA A 376 -35.26 88.12 2.27
CA ALA A 376 -35.42 89.26 3.16
C ALA A 376 -35.22 90.57 2.37
N ALA A 377 -36.17 91.49 2.51
CA ALA A 377 -36.07 92.85 2.00
C ALA A 377 -34.93 93.64 2.72
N ALA A 378 -34.31 94.55 1.95
CA ALA A 378 -33.19 95.44 2.25
C ALA A 378 -33.53 96.60 3.24
N PRO A 379 -32.61 97.57 3.57
CA PRO A 379 -31.13 97.53 3.74
C PRO A 379 -30.53 98.30 4.98
N SER A 380 -29.37 97.82 5.48
CA SER A 380 -28.11 98.54 5.92
C SER A 380 -28.04 99.50 7.15
N PRO A 381 -26.83 99.75 7.79
CA PRO A 381 -25.55 99.00 7.89
C PRO A 381 -24.97 98.94 9.35
N PRO A 382 -23.65 98.73 9.56
CA PRO A 382 -22.98 97.50 9.99
C PRO A 382 -22.90 97.30 11.53
N SER A 383 -23.24 96.11 12.02
CA SER A 383 -23.25 95.79 13.47
C SER A 383 -22.09 94.90 13.90
N ALA A 384 -21.44 95.32 14.98
CA ALA A 384 -20.45 94.63 15.80
C ALA A 384 -21.05 93.38 16.51
N PRO A 385 -20.21 92.44 17.00
CA PRO A 385 -20.68 91.16 17.55
C PRO A 385 -21.40 91.31 18.90
N ASP A 386 -22.63 90.78 18.99
CA ASP A 386 -23.53 90.89 20.15
C ASP A 386 -23.19 89.85 21.24
N PRO A 387 -23.07 90.24 22.53
CA PRO A 387 -22.45 89.50 23.63
C PRO A 387 -23.31 88.35 24.22
N ALA A 388 -24.38 87.94 23.55
CA ALA A 388 -25.30 86.90 24.03
C ALA A 388 -24.71 85.47 23.99
N ILE A 389 -23.79 85.19 23.05
CA ILE A 389 -23.16 83.86 22.90
C ILE A 389 -22.08 83.62 23.98
N ALA A 390 -21.43 84.68 24.47
CA ALA A 390 -20.44 84.59 25.55
C ALA A 390 -21.10 84.37 26.93
N GLU A 391 -22.27 84.97 27.15
CA GLU A 391 -23.10 84.79 28.36
C GLU A 391 -23.66 83.36 28.47
N LEU A 392 -24.07 82.77 27.35
CA LEU A 392 -24.56 81.38 27.28
C LEU A 392 -23.46 80.35 27.58
N ARG A 393 -22.21 80.57 27.13
CA ARG A 393 -21.08 79.69 27.44
C ARG A 393 -20.74 79.69 28.94
N ARG A 394 -20.73 80.85 29.59
CA ARG A 394 -20.51 80.95 31.05
C ARG A 394 -21.61 80.28 31.87
N LYS A 395 -22.86 80.33 31.42
CA LYS A 395 -23.99 79.69 32.11
C LYS A 395 -24.00 78.16 31.98
N VAL A 396 -23.52 77.62 30.86
CA VAL A 396 -23.36 76.16 30.67
C VAL A 396 -22.22 75.62 31.53
N GLU A 397 -21.08 76.32 31.58
CA GLU A 397 -19.92 75.90 32.37
C GLU A 397 -20.18 75.99 33.90
N ALA A 398 -21.04 76.90 34.34
CA ALA A 398 -21.52 76.99 35.72
C ALA A 398 -22.61 75.96 36.10
N LEU A 399 -23.22 75.29 35.11
CA LEU A 399 -24.24 74.25 35.32
C LEU A 399 -23.64 72.83 35.34
N GLU A 400 -22.46 72.62 34.75
CA GLU A 400 -21.75 71.33 34.76
C GLU A 400 -21.07 71.01 36.11
N SER A 401 -20.90 72.00 37.00
CA SER A 401 -20.18 71.82 38.28
C SER A 401 -21.08 71.63 39.53
N ARG A 402 -22.27 71.03 39.42
CA ARG A 402 -23.13 70.79 40.61
C ARG A 402 -23.72 69.36 40.65
N PRO A 403 -23.34 68.51 41.64
CA PRO A 403 -23.86 67.15 41.77
C PRO A 403 -25.25 67.04 42.46
N ALA A 404 -25.84 65.86 42.29
CA ALA A 404 -27.26 65.48 42.36
C ALA A 404 -27.99 65.55 43.71
N SER A 405 -29.30 65.88 43.66
CA SER A 405 -30.42 65.29 44.43
C SER A 405 -31.73 66.03 44.14
N ALA A 406 -32.82 65.29 43.90
CA ALA A 406 -34.23 65.73 43.78
C ALA A 406 -34.77 66.29 45.15
N PRO A 407 -36.01 66.88 45.30
CA PRO A 407 -37.29 66.53 44.66
C PRO A 407 -38.28 67.70 44.29
N ALA A 408 -39.42 67.32 43.67
CA ALA A 408 -40.62 68.09 43.25
C ALA A 408 -41.46 68.68 44.42
N PRO A 409 -42.64 69.37 44.26
CA PRO A 409 -43.50 69.65 43.07
C PRO A 409 -44.14 71.08 42.95
N ASP A 410 -44.77 71.36 41.78
CA ASP A 410 -45.92 72.25 41.35
C ASP A 410 -46.39 73.49 42.16
N PRO A 411 -47.12 74.51 41.59
CA PRO A 411 -47.87 74.56 40.30
C PRO A 411 -47.70 75.86 39.44
N ALA A 412 -48.27 75.84 38.23
CA ALA A 412 -48.40 76.95 37.25
C ALA A 412 -49.47 78.02 37.65
N PRO A 413 -49.88 79.05 36.83
CA PRO A 413 -49.48 79.56 35.48
C PRO A 413 -49.48 81.14 35.44
N PRO A 414 -49.77 81.89 34.34
CA PRO A 414 -49.62 81.72 32.88
C PRO A 414 -48.87 82.89 32.18
N ALA A 415 -48.30 82.70 30.96
CA ALA A 415 -48.38 83.69 29.87
C ALA A 415 -47.73 83.21 28.54
N ALA A 416 -48.53 83.38 27.48
CA ALA A 416 -48.18 83.68 26.09
C ALA A 416 -47.45 82.62 25.23
N SER A 417 -48.18 82.21 24.19
CA SER A 417 -47.83 81.31 23.09
C SER A 417 -46.61 81.77 22.27
N VAL A 418 -45.70 80.84 22.01
CA VAL A 418 -44.82 80.85 20.84
C VAL A 418 -45.14 79.61 20.01
N ALA A 419 -45.27 79.80 18.71
CA ALA A 419 -45.74 78.83 17.73
C ALA A 419 -45.08 77.45 17.87
N ALA A 420 -45.92 76.41 17.85
CA ALA A 420 -45.47 75.02 17.80
C ALA A 420 -44.65 74.76 16.53
N PRO A 421 -43.55 73.97 16.60
CA PRO A 421 -42.89 73.48 15.41
C PRO A 421 -43.85 72.59 14.61
N ASN A 422 -43.79 72.66 13.28
CA ASN A 422 -44.65 71.89 12.39
C ASN A 422 -44.43 70.39 12.65
N PRO A 423 -45.43 69.60 13.07
CA PRO A 423 -45.25 68.21 13.53
C PRO A 423 -44.74 67.27 12.44
N ASP A 424 -44.91 67.64 11.17
CA ASP A 424 -44.42 66.85 10.04
C ASP A 424 -42.91 67.00 9.83
N GLN A 425 -42.31 68.16 10.15
CA GLN A 425 -40.87 68.37 10.05
C GLN A 425 -40.09 67.64 11.16
N GLU A 426 -40.63 67.60 12.38
CA GLU A 426 -40.02 66.81 13.46
C GLU A 426 -40.10 65.30 13.18
N ARG A 427 -41.15 64.84 12.50
CA ARG A 427 -41.26 63.44 12.02
C ARG A 427 -40.24 63.12 10.93
N GLU A 428 -40.05 64.02 9.96
CA GLU A 428 -39.03 63.86 8.91
C GLU A 428 -37.60 63.87 9.46
N ILE A 429 -37.29 64.78 10.40
CA ILE A 429 -35.97 64.80 11.05
C ILE A 429 -35.74 63.54 11.89
N SER A 430 -36.79 63.04 12.55
CA SER A 430 -36.70 61.82 13.38
C SER A 430 -36.52 60.57 12.52
N THR A 431 -37.22 60.49 11.38
CA THR A 431 -37.06 59.39 10.41
C THR A 431 -35.67 59.40 9.78
N LEU A 432 -35.17 60.56 9.36
CA LEU A 432 -33.81 60.70 8.84
C LEU A 432 -32.73 60.35 9.88
N LYS A 433 -32.93 60.72 11.15
CA LYS A 433 -32.01 60.31 12.25
C LYS A 433 -32.01 58.80 12.46
N LEU A 434 -33.17 58.15 12.34
CA LEU A 434 -33.30 56.70 12.43
C LEU A 434 -32.61 56.00 11.25
N GLU A 435 -32.73 56.55 10.05
CA GLU A 435 -32.03 56.06 8.84
C GLU A 435 -30.50 56.21 8.96
N ILE A 436 -30.01 57.33 9.51
CA ILE A 436 -28.57 57.50 9.74
C ILE A 436 -28.05 56.52 10.81
N ALA A 437 -28.83 56.29 11.87
CA ALA A 437 -28.47 55.33 12.91
C ALA A 437 -28.43 53.89 12.36
N THR A 438 -29.40 53.51 11.53
CA THR A 438 -29.42 52.18 10.88
C THR A 438 -28.28 52.03 9.88
N LEU A 439 -27.95 53.05 9.10
CA LEU A 439 -26.79 53.02 8.19
C LEU A 439 -25.45 52.91 8.93
N ARG A 440 -25.29 53.59 10.07
CA ARG A 440 -24.10 53.44 10.92
C ARG A 440 -23.97 52.04 11.48
N ASN A 441 -25.06 51.46 11.97
CA ASN A 441 -25.07 50.07 12.46
C ASN A 441 -24.76 49.08 11.33
N ALA A 442 -25.24 49.34 10.11
CA ALA A 442 -24.92 48.52 8.93
C ALA A 442 -23.45 48.63 8.51
N LEU A 443 -22.85 49.82 8.60
CA LEU A 443 -21.40 50.00 8.34
C LEU A 443 -20.55 49.28 9.39
N GLN A 444 -20.96 49.32 10.65
CA GLN A 444 -20.24 48.65 11.74
C GLN A 444 -20.35 47.12 11.63
N SER A 445 -21.51 46.58 11.23
CA SER A 445 -21.67 45.15 10.98
C SER A 445 -20.89 44.68 9.74
N LEU A 446 -20.79 45.53 8.71
CA LEU A 446 -19.97 45.25 7.54
C LEU A 446 -18.48 45.24 7.87
N ASP A 447 -18.01 46.17 8.72
CA ASP A 447 -16.61 46.19 9.16
C ASP A 447 -16.26 44.94 9.99
N GLN A 448 -17.17 44.50 10.88
CA GLN A 448 -17.03 43.23 11.61
C GLN A 448 -17.05 42.00 10.69
N ALA A 449 -17.85 42.02 9.63
CA ALA A 449 -17.87 40.94 8.64
C ALA A 449 -16.56 40.89 7.84
N VAL A 450 -16.01 42.05 7.46
CA VAL A 450 -14.74 42.15 6.72
C VAL A 450 -13.55 41.75 7.61
N SER A 451 -13.55 42.09 8.90
CA SER A 451 -12.53 41.60 9.84
C SER A 451 -12.63 40.09 10.03
N GLY A 452 -13.86 39.56 10.19
CA GLY A 452 -14.09 38.11 10.29
C GLY A 452 -13.65 37.34 9.04
N GLN A 453 -13.84 37.91 7.85
CA GLN A 453 -13.34 37.33 6.60
C GLN A 453 -11.81 37.37 6.50
N ARG A 454 -11.14 38.42 6.99
CA ARG A 454 -9.67 38.46 7.05
C ARG A 454 -9.09 37.41 7.98
N ASP A 455 -9.71 37.22 9.14
CA ASP A 455 -9.26 36.20 10.11
C ASP A 455 -9.48 34.78 9.54
N GLN A 456 -10.62 34.53 8.89
CA GLN A 456 -10.87 33.28 8.17
C GLN A 456 -9.88 33.05 7.02
N ALA A 457 -9.54 34.08 6.25
CA ALA A 457 -8.56 33.98 5.17
C ALA A 457 -7.15 33.66 5.71
N LYS A 458 -6.78 34.22 6.87
CA LYS A 458 -5.50 33.91 7.52
C LYS A 458 -5.44 32.47 8.03
N VAL A 459 -6.52 31.99 8.65
CA VAL A 459 -6.63 30.58 9.09
C VAL A 459 -6.59 29.62 7.90
N LEU A 460 -7.23 29.96 6.77
CA LEU A 460 -7.15 29.16 5.55
C LEU A 460 -5.72 29.13 4.97
N ALA A 461 -5.01 30.26 4.98
CA ALA A 461 -3.63 30.33 4.51
C ALA A 461 -2.70 29.45 5.36
N ASP A 462 -2.79 29.55 6.69
CA ASP A 462 -2.01 28.73 7.61
C ASP A 462 -2.34 27.23 7.46
N ALA A 463 -3.62 26.89 7.20
CA ALA A 463 -4.04 25.51 6.94
C ALA A 463 -3.49 24.97 5.60
N VAL A 464 -3.43 25.80 4.56
CA VAL A 464 -2.86 25.44 3.26
C VAL A 464 -1.35 25.25 3.35
N ASP A 465 -0.64 26.13 4.06
CA ASP A 465 0.82 25.98 4.27
C ASP A 465 1.16 24.75 5.11
N LYS A 466 0.34 24.46 6.14
CA LYS A 466 0.45 23.22 6.91
C LYS A 466 0.22 22.00 6.03
N ALA A 467 -0.86 21.97 5.25
CA ALA A 467 -1.15 20.88 4.31
C ALA A 467 -0.05 20.69 3.26
N ARG A 468 0.56 21.78 2.78
CA ARG A 468 1.70 21.74 1.86
C ARG A 468 2.94 21.12 2.50
N SER A 469 3.22 21.45 3.76
CA SER A 469 4.34 20.88 4.50
C SER A 469 4.14 19.38 4.77
N GLU A 470 2.91 18.97 5.11
CA GLU A 470 2.55 17.57 5.34
C GLU A 470 2.58 16.76 4.03
N ALA A 471 2.10 17.32 2.92
CA ALA A 471 2.16 16.68 1.60
C ALA A 471 3.60 16.51 1.12
N SER A 472 4.47 17.49 1.35
CA SER A 472 5.89 17.42 0.98
C SER A 472 6.64 16.37 1.82
N ALA A 473 6.31 16.25 3.12
CA ALA A 473 6.86 15.22 3.99
C ALA A 473 6.38 13.81 3.63
N ARG A 474 5.09 13.66 3.26
CA ARG A 474 4.54 12.39 2.74
C ARG A 474 5.19 11.97 1.43
N GLY A 475 5.36 12.90 0.49
CA GLY A 475 6.04 12.63 -0.78
C GLY A 475 7.49 12.18 -0.60
N ALA A 476 8.23 12.81 0.32
CA ALA A 476 9.60 12.37 0.66
C ALA A 476 9.65 10.97 1.30
N GLY A 477 8.66 10.64 2.13
CA GLY A 477 8.51 9.31 2.72
C GLY A 477 8.16 8.23 1.69
N GLU A 478 7.22 8.51 0.80
CA GLU A 478 6.84 7.62 -0.31
C GLU A 478 7.99 7.39 -1.28
N GLN A 479 8.76 8.43 -1.61
CA GLN A 479 9.92 8.31 -2.50
C GLN A 479 11.07 7.50 -1.88
N LYS A 480 11.30 7.63 -0.57
CA LYS A 480 12.23 6.75 0.17
C LYS A 480 11.76 5.31 0.21
N ALA A 481 10.46 5.07 0.42
CA ALA A 481 9.89 3.73 0.41
C ALA A 481 9.99 3.06 -0.97
N LEU A 482 9.72 3.84 -2.04
CA LEU A 482 9.86 3.37 -3.42
C LEU A 482 11.32 3.04 -3.75
N ALA A 483 12.28 3.88 -3.34
CA ALA A 483 13.70 3.63 -3.54
C ALA A 483 14.19 2.37 -2.79
N ALA A 484 13.73 2.15 -1.55
CA ALA A 484 14.04 0.95 -0.77
C ALA A 484 13.41 -0.32 -1.38
N ALA A 485 12.18 -0.21 -1.91
CA ALA A 485 11.51 -1.29 -2.62
C ALA A 485 12.25 -1.65 -3.93
N ASN A 486 12.67 -0.64 -4.69
CA ASN A 486 13.46 -0.83 -5.92
C ASN A 486 14.82 -1.48 -5.62
N ALA A 487 15.53 -1.02 -4.58
CA ALA A 487 16.79 -1.64 -4.17
C ALA A 487 16.61 -3.11 -3.76
N SER A 488 15.54 -3.41 -3.01
CA SER A 488 15.20 -4.79 -2.63
C SER A 488 14.86 -5.67 -3.84
N ALA A 489 14.17 -5.12 -4.83
CA ALA A 489 13.88 -5.82 -6.09
C ALA A 489 15.17 -6.13 -6.87
N VAL A 490 16.11 -5.18 -6.96
CA VAL A 490 17.42 -5.41 -7.61
C VAL A 490 18.22 -6.50 -6.88
N ILE A 491 18.23 -6.51 -5.54
CA ILE A 491 18.87 -7.58 -4.75
C ILE A 491 18.25 -8.96 -5.07
N GLY A 492 16.91 -9.03 -5.10
CA GLY A 492 16.19 -10.26 -5.43
C GLY A 492 16.51 -10.76 -6.85
N ILE A 493 16.61 -9.86 -7.82
CA ILE A 493 16.97 -10.22 -9.20
C ILE A 493 18.45 -10.64 -9.28
N ALA A 494 19.37 -9.95 -8.59
CA ALA A 494 20.78 -10.33 -8.53
C ALA A 494 20.98 -11.75 -7.96
N ALA A 495 20.23 -12.12 -6.93
CA ALA A 495 20.25 -13.46 -6.37
C ALA A 495 19.76 -14.53 -7.37
N ARG A 496 18.70 -14.23 -8.13
CA ARG A 496 18.18 -15.11 -9.19
C ARG A 496 19.16 -15.24 -10.36
N LEU A 497 19.81 -14.16 -10.76
CA LEU A 497 20.87 -14.17 -11.78
C LEU A 497 22.07 -15.01 -11.32
N ASN A 498 22.48 -14.91 -10.05
CA ASN A 498 23.55 -15.75 -9.51
C ASN A 498 23.17 -17.24 -9.52
N ALA A 499 21.93 -17.58 -9.16
CA ALA A 499 21.43 -18.95 -9.25
C ALA A 499 21.36 -19.47 -10.71
N ALA A 500 21.01 -18.61 -11.67
CA ALA A 500 21.04 -18.95 -13.10
C ALA A 500 22.48 -19.18 -13.60
N LEU A 501 23.44 -18.39 -13.12
CA LEU A 501 24.88 -18.55 -13.42
C LEU A 501 25.45 -19.86 -12.84
N ASP A 502 25.05 -20.22 -11.61
CA ASP A 502 25.46 -21.46 -10.96
C ASP A 502 24.87 -22.71 -11.63
N SER A 503 23.64 -22.60 -12.15
CA SER A 503 22.96 -23.69 -12.88
C SER A 503 23.28 -23.73 -14.38
N GLY A 504 23.81 -22.63 -14.94
CA GLY A 504 24.06 -22.45 -16.36
C GLY A 504 22.79 -22.27 -17.21
N LEU A 505 21.70 -21.84 -16.59
CA LEU A 505 20.42 -21.61 -17.26
C LEU A 505 20.36 -20.22 -17.92
N PRO A 506 19.56 -20.05 -18.99
CA PRO A 506 19.25 -18.74 -19.55
C PRO A 506 18.55 -17.83 -18.54
N PHE A 507 18.87 -16.54 -18.57
CA PHE A 507 18.36 -15.54 -17.64
C PHE A 507 17.81 -14.27 -18.31
N ALA A 508 17.42 -14.37 -19.58
CA ALA A 508 16.82 -13.27 -20.33
C ALA A 508 15.53 -12.70 -19.71
N ALA A 509 14.73 -13.54 -19.04
CA ALA A 509 13.55 -13.09 -18.33
C ALA A 509 13.91 -12.19 -17.14
N ASP A 510 15.00 -12.50 -16.43
CA ASP A 510 15.45 -11.77 -15.25
C ASP A 510 16.09 -10.44 -15.63
N LEU A 511 16.81 -10.36 -16.75
CA LEU A 511 17.29 -9.08 -17.29
C LEU A 511 16.14 -8.15 -17.74
N LYS A 512 15.05 -8.70 -18.28
CA LYS A 512 13.86 -7.88 -18.63
C LYS A 512 13.23 -7.24 -17.41
N LEU A 513 13.28 -7.88 -16.25
CA LEU A 513 12.79 -7.30 -14.99
C LEU A 513 13.67 -6.15 -14.49
N LEU A 514 14.95 -6.13 -14.86
CA LEU A 514 15.87 -5.02 -14.54
C LEU A 514 15.74 -3.84 -15.51
N ALA A 515 15.20 -4.02 -16.73
CA ALA A 515 15.16 -2.97 -17.75
C ALA A 515 14.44 -1.67 -17.30
N PRO A 516 13.26 -1.72 -16.63
CA PRO A 516 12.60 -0.52 -16.12
C PRO A 516 13.40 0.18 -15.01
N LEU A 517 14.11 -0.59 -14.19
CA LEU A 517 14.93 -0.07 -13.09
C LEU A 517 16.24 0.55 -13.60
N ALA A 518 16.79 0.00 -14.68
CA ALA A 518 17.99 0.51 -15.35
C ALA A 518 17.77 1.85 -16.07
N GLN A 519 16.52 2.22 -16.42
CA GLN A 519 16.21 3.55 -16.97
C GLN A 519 16.43 4.68 -15.96
N SER A 520 16.41 4.36 -14.65
CA SER A 520 16.55 5.33 -13.57
C SER A 520 17.97 5.40 -12.99
N ASP A 521 18.86 4.46 -13.32
CA ASP A 521 20.24 4.41 -12.83
C ASP A 521 21.20 3.96 -13.95
N ALA A 522 22.06 4.87 -14.39
CA ALA A 522 23.02 4.63 -15.46
C ALA A 522 23.95 3.42 -15.18
N LYS A 523 24.33 3.18 -13.92
CA LYS A 523 25.20 2.06 -13.55
C LYS A 523 24.49 0.72 -13.68
N LEU A 524 23.19 0.67 -13.38
CA LEU A 524 22.37 -0.51 -13.64
C LEU A 524 22.24 -0.78 -15.14
N GLY A 525 22.15 0.28 -15.96
CA GLY A 525 22.16 0.18 -17.42
C GLY A 525 23.44 -0.43 -17.98
N GLU A 526 24.61 -0.04 -17.46
CA GLU A 526 25.91 -0.62 -17.84
C GLU A 526 25.97 -2.12 -17.53
N VAL A 527 25.51 -2.54 -16.35
CA VAL A 527 25.50 -3.95 -15.94
C VAL A 527 24.53 -4.77 -16.79
N VAL A 528 23.33 -4.26 -17.08
CA VAL A 528 22.38 -4.93 -17.98
C VAL A 528 22.97 -5.10 -19.37
N THR A 529 23.67 -4.08 -19.88
CA THR A 529 24.34 -4.14 -21.19
C THR A 529 25.45 -5.19 -21.21
N ALA A 530 26.24 -5.28 -20.14
CA ALA A 530 27.31 -6.28 -20.02
C ALA A 530 26.79 -7.72 -19.94
N LEU A 531 25.60 -7.94 -19.38
CA LEU A 531 24.97 -9.26 -19.23
C LEU A 531 24.14 -9.68 -20.46
N GLN A 532 23.75 -8.73 -21.30
CA GLN A 532 22.88 -8.95 -22.47
C GLN A 532 23.38 -10.06 -23.43
N PRO A 533 24.68 -10.18 -23.77
CA PRO A 533 25.17 -11.20 -24.70
C PRO A 533 24.93 -12.63 -24.21
N TYR A 534 24.93 -12.85 -22.90
CA TYR A 534 24.83 -14.17 -22.27
C TYR A 534 23.39 -14.55 -21.92
N ALA A 535 22.45 -13.63 -22.06
CA ALA A 535 21.09 -13.75 -21.53
C ALA A 535 20.29 -14.93 -22.11
N GLN A 536 20.44 -15.19 -23.41
CA GLN A 536 19.65 -16.20 -24.13
C GLN A 536 20.22 -17.61 -23.99
N SER A 537 21.54 -17.75 -23.96
CA SER A 537 22.22 -19.04 -23.85
C SER A 537 22.54 -19.43 -22.42
N GLY A 538 22.57 -18.47 -21.50
CA GLY A 538 23.25 -18.63 -20.21
C GLY A 538 24.78 -18.65 -20.39
N VAL A 539 25.48 -18.79 -19.27
CA VAL A 539 26.93 -19.08 -19.23
C VAL A 539 27.16 -20.51 -18.76
N SER A 540 28.32 -21.08 -19.07
CA SER A 540 28.66 -22.42 -18.57
C SER A 540 28.75 -22.40 -17.05
N SER A 541 28.07 -23.32 -16.36
CA SER A 541 28.14 -23.42 -14.90
C SER A 541 29.53 -23.84 -14.44
N ARG A 542 29.88 -23.53 -13.18
CA ARG A 542 31.13 -23.99 -12.56
C ARG A 542 31.26 -25.51 -12.62
N ALA A 543 30.16 -26.23 -12.39
CA ALA A 543 30.12 -27.68 -12.47
C ALA A 543 30.38 -28.20 -13.90
N ALA A 544 29.81 -27.55 -14.92
CA ALA A 544 30.06 -27.90 -16.32
C ALA A 544 31.51 -27.61 -16.73
N LEU A 545 32.08 -26.49 -16.29
CA LEU A 545 33.48 -26.13 -16.52
C LEU A 545 34.45 -27.12 -15.83
N ALA A 546 34.12 -27.55 -14.61
CA ALA A 546 34.87 -28.59 -13.90
C ALA A 546 34.79 -29.95 -14.61
N ALA A 547 33.60 -30.36 -15.06
CA ALA A 547 33.43 -31.62 -15.79
C ALA A 547 34.15 -31.61 -17.15
N ALA A 548 34.22 -30.46 -17.82
CA ALA A 548 34.91 -30.32 -19.11
C ALA A 548 36.43 -30.20 -18.97
N PHE A 549 36.95 -29.89 -17.77
CA PHE A 549 38.37 -29.62 -17.54
C PHE A 549 39.28 -30.84 -17.82
N PRO A 550 39.00 -32.07 -17.32
CA PRO A 550 39.88 -33.22 -17.56
C PRO A 550 40.03 -33.58 -19.04
N ALA A 551 38.96 -33.44 -19.83
CA ALA A 551 39.00 -33.69 -21.27
C ALA A 551 39.88 -32.65 -22.00
N MET A 552 39.76 -31.38 -21.62
CA MET A 552 40.61 -30.30 -22.13
C MET A 552 42.06 -30.50 -21.72
N ALA A 553 42.33 -30.83 -20.46
CA ALA A 553 43.68 -31.05 -19.94
C ALA A 553 44.40 -32.21 -20.66
N LYS A 554 43.67 -33.30 -20.93
CA LYS A 554 44.19 -34.43 -21.72
C LYS A 554 44.53 -34.02 -23.16
N ALA A 555 43.69 -33.20 -23.79
CA ALA A 555 43.94 -32.70 -25.14
C ALA A 555 45.12 -31.73 -25.18
N ALA A 556 45.23 -30.83 -24.19
CA ALA A 556 46.35 -29.90 -24.07
C ALA A 556 47.69 -30.63 -23.86
N LEU A 557 47.71 -31.70 -23.06
CA LEU A 557 48.89 -32.54 -22.87
C LEU A 557 49.27 -33.31 -24.16
N ALA A 558 48.28 -33.72 -24.96
CA ALA A 558 48.53 -34.37 -26.24
C ALA A 558 49.09 -33.39 -27.29
N ASP A 559 48.60 -32.15 -27.31
CA ASP A 559 49.10 -31.09 -28.18
C ASP A 559 50.55 -30.70 -27.82
N ASP A 560 50.88 -30.63 -26.52
CA ASP A 560 52.24 -30.37 -26.00
C ASP A 560 53.23 -31.47 -26.45
N VAL A 561 52.84 -32.75 -26.30
CA VAL A 561 53.67 -33.90 -26.68
C VAL A 561 53.80 -34.07 -28.21
N ALA A 562 52.83 -33.60 -28.98
CA ALA A 562 52.85 -33.70 -30.44
C ALA A 562 53.79 -32.67 -31.10
N ASP A 563 54.03 -31.53 -30.44
CA ASP A 563 54.91 -30.46 -30.91
C ASP A 563 56.30 -30.53 -30.27
N ASP A 564 56.43 -31.18 -29.09
CA ASP A 564 57.72 -31.61 -28.55
C ASP A 564 58.30 -32.69 -29.45
N SER A 565 59.15 -32.26 -30.38
CA SER A 565 59.90 -33.08 -31.33
C SER A 565 60.18 -34.51 -30.82
N PHE A 566 59.45 -35.46 -31.39
CA PHE A 566 59.54 -36.91 -31.21
C PHE A 566 60.94 -37.51 -31.51
N GLY A 567 61.98 -36.69 -31.75
CA GLY A 567 63.28 -37.10 -32.29
C GLY A 567 64.48 -37.07 -31.33
N GLU A 568 64.61 -36.12 -30.40
CA GLU A 568 65.94 -35.90 -29.76
C GLU A 568 66.09 -36.37 -28.31
N ARG A 569 65.02 -36.77 -27.59
CA ARG A 569 65.15 -37.07 -26.13
C ARG A 569 64.53 -38.37 -25.64
N LEU A 570 63.90 -39.16 -26.51
CA LEU A 570 63.23 -40.41 -26.12
C LEU A 570 64.18 -41.60 -25.88
N MET A 571 65.50 -41.44 -26.07
CA MET A 571 66.50 -42.49 -25.80
C MET A 571 67.42 -42.17 -24.62
N GLY A 572 66.89 -41.61 -23.54
CA GLY A 572 67.67 -41.32 -22.33
C GLY A 572 67.14 -41.88 -21.01
N LYS A 573 65.83 -42.12 -20.87
CA LYS A 573 65.23 -42.34 -19.54
C LYS A 573 64.07 -43.35 -19.51
N VAL A 574 64.19 -44.47 -20.23
CA VAL A 574 63.26 -45.62 -20.13
C VAL A 574 63.57 -46.54 -18.92
N ARG A 575 64.33 -46.09 -17.91
CA ARG A 575 64.47 -46.81 -16.63
C ARG A 575 64.08 -45.91 -15.46
N ASN A 576 62.78 -45.95 -15.14
CA ASN A 576 62.17 -45.83 -13.80
C ASN A 576 60.68 -45.47 -14.01
N LEU A 577 59.89 -46.41 -14.53
CA LEU A 577 58.93 -47.21 -13.76
C LEU A 577 58.04 -46.40 -12.78
N VAL A 578 56.76 -46.32 -13.17
CA VAL A 578 55.58 -46.14 -12.31
C VAL A 578 55.51 -44.82 -11.53
N SER A 579 55.19 -43.73 -12.24
CA SER A 579 54.68 -42.51 -11.59
C SER A 579 53.17 -42.66 -11.41
N LEU A 580 52.76 -43.01 -10.18
CA LEU A 580 51.37 -42.87 -9.75
C LEU A 580 50.91 -41.43 -9.98
N ARG A 581 49.70 -41.26 -10.52
CA ARG A 581 48.98 -39.99 -10.59
C ARG A 581 49.00 -39.31 -9.21
N ARG A 582 49.84 -38.28 -9.05
CA ARG A 582 49.91 -37.46 -7.84
C ARG A 582 48.91 -36.31 -7.98
N VAL A 583 47.74 -36.49 -7.38
CA VAL A 583 46.73 -35.45 -7.21
C VAL A 583 47.09 -34.67 -5.94
N GLY A 584 47.33 -33.37 -6.05
CA GLY A 584 47.65 -32.52 -4.90
C GLY A 584 48.32 -31.20 -5.28
N ALA A 585 48.04 -30.15 -4.52
CA ALA A 585 48.44 -28.76 -4.74
C ALA A 585 49.97 -28.46 -4.63
N ASP A 586 50.81 -29.49 -4.60
CA ASP A 586 52.24 -29.40 -4.25
C ASP A 586 53.18 -29.89 -5.38
N VAL A 587 52.79 -29.65 -6.64
CA VAL A 587 53.65 -29.86 -7.80
C VAL A 587 54.43 -28.58 -8.09
N GLN A 588 55.69 -28.50 -7.65
CA GLN A 588 56.60 -27.41 -8.02
C GLN A 588 57.21 -27.66 -9.41
N GLY A 589 56.98 -26.74 -10.33
CA GLY A 589 57.55 -26.75 -11.68
C GLY A 589 56.75 -25.88 -12.67
N ASP A 590 57.43 -25.40 -13.73
CA ASP A 590 56.86 -24.62 -14.83
C ASP A 590 56.39 -25.47 -16.03
N SER A 591 56.43 -26.79 -15.91
CA SER A 591 55.94 -27.70 -16.95
C SER A 591 54.43 -27.55 -17.18
N VAL A 592 53.99 -27.87 -18.40
CA VAL A 592 52.56 -27.82 -18.77
C VAL A 592 51.73 -28.75 -17.88
N GLU A 593 52.23 -29.94 -17.56
CA GLU A 593 51.60 -30.88 -16.63
C GLU A 593 51.43 -30.29 -15.22
N ALA A 594 52.45 -29.61 -14.69
CA ALA A 594 52.38 -28.99 -13.37
C ALA A 594 51.41 -27.80 -13.33
N LYS A 595 51.32 -27.02 -14.42
CA LYS A 595 50.33 -25.94 -14.57
C LYS A 595 48.91 -26.48 -14.71
N LEU A 596 48.70 -27.56 -15.46
CA LEU A 596 47.41 -28.24 -15.61
C LEU A 596 46.93 -28.85 -14.29
N ALA A 597 47.81 -29.50 -13.52
CA ALA A 597 47.47 -30.06 -12.22
C ALA A 597 47.08 -28.97 -11.19
N ARG A 598 47.79 -27.83 -11.19
CA ARG A 598 47.43 -26.68 -10.35
C ARG A 598 46.12 -26.02 -10.79
N ALA A 599 45.87 -25.97 -12.09
CA ALA A 599 44.61 -25.48 -12.63
C ALA A 599 43.44 -26.44 -12.28
N GLU A 600 43.62 -27.76 -12.36
CA GLU A 600 42.62 -28.76 -11.94
C GLU A 600 42.27 -28.58 -10.46
N ALA A 601 43.29 -28.46 -9.60
CA ALA A 601 43.10 -28.22 -8.18
C ALA A 601 42.38 -26.89 -7.89
N ALA A 602 42.66 -25.83 -8.67
CA ALA A 602 41.96 -24.55 -8.54
C ALA A 602 40.48 -24.66 -8.97
N VAL A 603 40.18 -25.40 -10.03
CA VAL A 603 38.80 -25.65 -10.47
C VAL A 603 38.02 -26.46 -9.42
N GLU A 604 38.63 -27.52 -8.86
CA GLU A 604 38.03 -28.31 -7.77
C GLU A 604 37.80 -27.47 -6.50
N ALA A 605 38.74 -26.60 -6.16
CA ALA A 605 38.60 -25.64 -5.06
C ALA A 605 37.58 -24.52 -5.35
N GLY A 606 37.06 -24.43 -6.57
CA GLY A 606 36.10 -23.42 -6.99
C GLY A 606 36.68 -22.06 -7.37
N ASP A 607 38.01 -21.95 -7.46
CA ASP A 607 38.71 -20.76 -7.92
C ASP A 607 38.94 -20.82 -9.45
N LEU A 608 37.86 -20.55 -10.19
CA LEU A 608 37.90 -20.48 -11.65
C LEU A 608 38.80 -19.35 -12.18
N GLY A 609 38.99 -18.27 -11.41
CA GLY A 609 39.86 -17.15 -11.79
C GLY A 609 41.31 -17.60 -11.88
N LYS A 610 41.82 -18.22 -10.81
CA LYS A 610 43.16 -18.78 -10.76
C LYS A 610 43.37 -19.88 -11.80
N ALA A 611 42.37 -20.73 -12.02
CA ALA A 611 42.42 -21.76 -13.05
C ALA A 611 42.57 -21.16 -14.47
N ALA A 612 41.77 -20.14 -14.80
CA ALA A 612 41.84 -19.45 -16.09
C ALA A 612 43.20 -18.78 -16.31
N GLU A 613 43.78 -18.13 -15.29
CA GLU A 613 45.12 -17.54 -15.37
C GLU A 613 46.22 -18.58 -15.62
N LEU A 614 46.16 -19.72 -14.93
CA LEU A 614 47.11 -20.81 -15.12
C LEU A 614 47.00 -21.40 -16.54
N VAL A 615 45.78 -21.60 -17.05
CA VAL A 615 45.53 -22.06 -18.43
C VAL A 615 45.99 -21.04 -19.47
N LYS A 616 45.83 -19.75 -19.19
CA LYS A 616 46.32 -18.65 -20.06
C LYS A 616 47.84 -18.53 -20.08
N SER A 617 48.51 -18.93 -19.00
CA SER A 617 49.98 -18.92 -18.87
C SER A 617 50.69 -20.12 -19.53
N MET A 618 49.94 -20.97 -20.24
CA MET A 618 50.47 -22.13 -20.96
C MET A 618 51.11 -21.72 -22.30
N PRO A 619 52.04 -22.52 -22.84
CA PRO A 619 52.63 -22.29 -24.15
C PRO A 619 51.56 -22.16 -25.27
N PRO A 620 51.83 -21.39 -26.33
CA PRO A 620 50.88 -21.18 -27.44
C PRO A 620 50.50 -22.48 -28.18
N GLN A 621 51.31 -23.52 -28.05
CA GLN A 621 51.12 -24.84 -28.65
C GLN A 621 49.82 -25.52 -28.15
N THR A 622 49.50 -25.35 -26.86
CA THR A 622 48.30 -25.93 -26.25
C THR A 622 47.04 -25.10 -26.50
N ALA A 623 47.15 -23.95 -27.16
CA ALA A 623 46.04 -23.02 -27.37
C ALA A 623 44.87 -23.67 -28.12
N ARG A 624 45.14 -24.61 -29.03
CA ARG A 624 44.10 -25.32 -29.79
C ARG A 624 43.14 -26.08 -28.87
N ALA A 625 43.66 -26.78 -27.87
CA ALA A 625 42.86 -27.50 -26.88
C ALA A 625 42.26 -26.58 -25.80
N THR A 626 42.98 -25.54 -25.37
CA THR A 626 42.58 -24.73 -24.19
C THR A 626 41.61 -23.60 -24.51
N THR A 627 41.64 -23.04 -25.72
CA THR A 627 40.86 -21.82 -26.08
C THR A 627 39.35 -21.99 -25.83
N GLY A 628 38.78 -23.13 -26.18
CA GLY A 628 37.33 -23.36 -26.02
C GLY A 628 36.89 -23.45 -24.55
N TRP A 629 37.73 -23.98 -23.67
CA TRP A 629 37.45 -23.97 -22.23
C TRP A 629 37.71 -22.58 -21.62
N LEU A 630 38.80 -21.93 -22.02
CA LEU A 630 39.19 -20.61 -21.54
C LEU A 630 38.12 -19.55 -21.86
N SER A 631 37.61 -19.51 -23.09
CA SER A 631 36.53 -18.60 -23.47
C SER A 631 35.29 -18.76 -22.58
N ARG A 632 34.84 -20.00 -22.35
CA ARG A 632 33.67 -20.26 -21.48
C ARG A 632 33.91 -19.91 -20.02
N ALA A 633 35.15 -20.08 -19.54
CA ALA A 633 35.55 -19.68 -18.20
C ALA A 633 35.59 -18.15 -18.06
N GLU A 634 36.13 -17.44 -19.06
CA GLU A 634 36.15 -15.98 -19.10
C GLU A 634 34.73 -15.40 -19.19
N ASP A 635 33.84 -15.98 -19.99
CA ASP A 635 32.42 -15.59 -20.08
C ASP A 635 31.71 -15.74 -18.71
N HIS A 636 31.93 -16.87 -18.03
CA HIS A 636 31.38 -17.10 -16.69
C HIS A 636 31.91 -16.06 -15.68
N LEU A 637 33.21 -15.77 -15.70
CA LEU A 637 33.82 -14.78 -14.81
C LEU A 637 33.34 -13.35 -15.11
N ALA A 638 33.16 -12.99 -16.39
CA ALA A 638 32.64 -11.69 -16.80
C ALA A 638 31.19 -11.51 -16.32
N ALA A 639 30.33 -12.52 -16.54
CA ALA A 639 28.96 -12.49 -16.07
C ALA A 639 28.88 -12.44 -14.53
N LYS A 640 29.72 -13.20 -13.83
CA LYS A 640 29.78 -13.17 -12.36
C LYS A 640 30.16 -11.78 -11.85
N ARG A 641 31.19 -11.14 -12.41
CA ARG A 641 31.61 -9.78 -12.02
C ARG A 641 30.49 -8.76 -12.21
N ALA A 642 29.76 -8.84 -13.31
CA ALA A 642 28.63 -7.94 -13.57
C ALA A 642 27.49 -8.14 -12.56
N ILE A 643 27.19 -9.38 -12.16
CA ILE A 643 26.19 -9.67 -11.11
C ILE A 643 26.67 -9.20 -9.74
N ASP A 644 27.95 -9.37 -9.41
CA ASP A 644 28.52 -8.88 -8.15
C ASP A 644 28.45 -7.33 -8.09
N GLN A 645 28.70 -6.64 -9.21
CA GLN A 645 28.51 -5.19 -9.34
C GLN A 645 27.05 -4.77 -9.18
N LEU A 646 26.10 -5.56 -9.71
CA LEU A 646 24.67 -5.34 -9.53
C LEU A 646 24.29 -5.35 -8.05
N ALA A 647 24.75 -6.38 -7.32
CA ALA A 647 24.47 -6.52 -5.89
C ALA A 647 25.10 -5.37 -5.08
N ALA A 648 26.33 -4.98 -5.40
CA ALA A 648 27.01 -3.85 -4.76
C ALA A 648 26.26 -2.52 -4.99
N GLN A 649 25.80 -2.26 -6.21
CA GLN A 649 25.01 -1.06 -6.53
C GLN A 649 23.67 -1.06 -5.80
N ALA A 650 23.01 -2.21 -5.67
CA ALA A 650 21.75 -2.31 -4.92
C ALA A 650 21.92 -2.04 -3.42
N VAL A 651 23.02 -2.51 -2.83
CA VAL A 651 23.37 -2.20 -1.43
C VAL A 651 23.69 -0.71 -1.26
N ALA A 652 24.38 -0.09 -2.22
CA ALA A 652 24.67 1.34 -2.20
C ALA A 652 23.38 2.19 -2.29
N LEU A 653 22.44 1.80 -3.14
CA LEU A 653 21.11 2.44 -3.25
C LEU A 653 20.33 2.32 -1.94
N LEU A 654 20.35 1.15 -1.30
CA LEU A 654 19.69 0.94 -0.01
C LEU A 654 20.38 1.76 1.10
N GLY A 655 21.70 1.89 1.07
CA GLY A 655 22.48 2.74 1.98
C GLY A 655 22.18 4.24 1.82
N ALA A 656 21.92 4.71 0.60
CA ALA A 656 21.55 6.11 0.34
C ALA A 656 20.12 6.47 0.77
N THR A 657 19.27 5.48 1.06
CA THR A 657 17.88 5.68 1.51
C THR A 657 17.72 5.75 3.03
N ARG A 658 18.74 5.34 3.80
CA ARG A 658 18.82 5.54 5.26
C ARG A 658 19.23 6.97 5.57
#